data_AF-A0AAV9XBG7-F1
#
_entry.id   AF-A0AAV9XBG7-F1
#
_cell.length_a   1.000
_cell.length_b   1.000
_cell.length_c   1.000
_cell.angle_alpha   90.00
_cell.angle_beta   90.00
_cell.angle_gamma   90.00
#
_symmetry.space_group_name_H-M   'P 1'
#
loop_
_entity.id
_entity.type
_entity.pdbx_description
1 polymer ?
#
loop_
_entity_poly.entity_id
_entity_poly.type
_entity_poly.pdbx_seq_one_letter_code
_entity_poly.pdbx_strand_id
1 'polypeptide(L)'
;MMLRSTLLLYLCAARTLVSGLAWEGHGVNAVFEGPWDSYNKAPPSRIVRPAKVYASDGDVESPEGLTEGGSTTLRPGSSITYEFAENIAGRVCWSIGGSSTLTTSATNSFKLSFGFTESPDFIGKHSDATTSEEFDLPLHQKIRAGNSTFDKIHVRGAFKYMTIWINENTTYYGATPSFTLTDLWVPYAAMPHFENPQAYTGYFYSSDQLLNRIWYAGAYTLQLTTINPEEGGSLVDFNRRVDHNNFPRGAWASNFTVSNGSSVTTDGAKRDRMVYAGDMTIAVPGIAVSTFDLDSIKNALETLFAHQYWDGGMPYAGPPMGFYGEYSDTYHLHALLGVWNYVQYSGDVVWMAGYWTKYKRALNISLRRFNRWRGLYWCWSTADWLRPGQGGYNSEANAIFYLTVKKSIHLGQILGPGSFTLDEMRLLTDILSSIELNYQDLWDEKKNLFMDNMDTRRDVHPQDGNSWAIFADGLIELEQAKVISRNLRKRWGKYGAPAVEMPNTISPFISSFELIAHCYAGEHQSAVDLMRLMWGYMLDAKGMTNSTFIEGYRVDGNIQYPAYGWSGRNSHAHGWSSGPTYVLSTEILGIKLTSPMGYTWVIEPNFVDLDWVEGGYATEIGKFTVKWKKGGKLLVRTPKGTSGDVIWGGKTRRLQGGKAWVWDEDGWRAAKGFDDSADQTKFRQPDPKQEKLALEKLKSGISSSRSKGQSILA
;
A
#
# COMPACT_ATOMS: atom_id res chain seq x y z
N MET A 1 -45.02 -22.01 -0.12
CA MET A 1 -44.48 -21.43 -1.37
C MET A 1 -45.56 -20.49 -1.89
N MET A 2 -45.59 -19.19 -1.61
CA MET A 2 -44.85 -18.16 -2.36
C MET A 2 -45.05 -16.78 -1.68
N LEU A 3 -44.90 -16.68 -0.35
CA LEU A 3 -45.22 -15.45 0.41
C LEU A 3 -44.32 -15.19 1.65
N ARG A 4 -43.11 -15.77 1.69
CA ARG A 4 -42.13 -15.52 2.77
C ARG A 4 -40.85 -14.80 2.34
N SER A 5 -40.74 -14.37 1.09
CA SER A 5 -39.49 -13.84 0.53
C SER A 5 -39.42 -12.31 0.46
N THR A 6 -40.50 -11.59 0.75
CA THR A 6 -40.59 -10.14 0.57
C THR A 6 -40.51 -9.33 1.87
N LEU A 7 -40.61 -9.99 3.05
CA LEU A 7 -40.58 -9.30 4.34
C LEU A 7 -39.17 -9.18 4.95
N LEU A 8 -38.16 -9.90 4.42
CA LEU A 8 -36.75 -9.73 4.81
C LEU A 8 -36.05 -8.58 4.08
N LEU A 9 -36.57 -8.14 2.92
CA LEU A 9 -35.98 -7.04 2.14
C LEU A 9 -36.40 -5.65 2.64
N TYR A 10 -37.53 -5.52 3.32
CA TYR A 10 -38.03 -4.21 3.77
C TYR A 10 -37.57 -3.78 5.17
N LEU A 11 -36.97 -4.67 5.96
CA LEU A 11 -36.37 -4.33 7.28
C LEU A 11 -34.87 -3.99 7.21
N CYS A 12 -34.28 -3.92 6.00
CA CYS A 12 -32.97 -3.32 5.74
C CYS A 12 -33.06 -1.88 5.20
N ALA A 13 -34.28 -1.34 5.07
CA ALA A 13 -34.54 0.01 4.57
C ALA A 13 -34.54 1.04 5.71
N ALA A 14 -33.38 1.23 6.30
CA ALA A 14 -32.96 2.49 6.94
C ALA A 14 -31.42 2.57 6.88
N ARG A 15 -30.85 2.27 5.71
CA ARG A 15 -29.53 2.76 5.35
C ARG A 15 -29.70 4.23 5.01
N THR A 16 -29.16 5.10 5.84
CA THR A 16 -28.87 6.48 5.47
C THR A 16 -27.99 6.45 4.22
N LEU A 17 -28.65 6.55 3.06
CA LEU A 17 -28.09 7.04 1.82
C LEU A 17 -27.71 8.50 2.02
N VAL A 18 -26.50 8.74 2.53
CA VAL A 18 -25.78 10.02 2.36
C VAL A 18 -24.28 9.68 2.30
N SER A 19 -23.66 9.93 1.14
CA SER A 19 -22.21 9.99 0.83
C SER A 19 -21.29 8.86 1.33
N GLY A 20 -20.54 8.25 0.40
CA GLY A 20 -19.49 7.27 0.67
C GLY A 20 -18.29 7.83 1.44
N LEU A 21 -18.48 8.08 2.73
CA LEU A 21 -17.45 8.34 3.72
C LEU A 21 -17.60 7.31 4.83
N ALA A 22 -16.49 6.75 5.32
CA ALA A 22 -16.51 5.72 6.37
C ALA A 22 -17.23 6.19 7.65
N TRP A 23 -17.22 7.51 7.89
CA TRP A 23 -18.01 8.20 8.91
C TRP A 23 -18.08 9.72 8.58
N GLU A 24 -18.86 10.49 9.36
CA GLU A 24 -19.01 11.93 9.12
C GLU A 24 -17.67 12.68 9.27
N GLY A 25 -17.22 13.33 8.19
CA GLY A 25 -15.96 14.09 8.14
C GLY A 25 -14.70 13.28 7.80
N HIS A 26 -14.82 11.99 7.46
CA HIS A 26 -13.72 11.22 6.86
C HIS A 26 -13.27 11.89 5.56
N GLY A 27 -11.96 11.98 5.34
CA GLY A 27 -11.39 12.71 4.20
C GLY A 27 -11.50 14.24 4.25
N VAL A 28 -12.11 14.81 5.30
CA VAL A 28 -12.22 16.26 5.52
C VAL A 28 -11.37 16.71 6.70
N ASN A 29 -11.45 15.99 7.83
CA ASN A 29 -10.72 16.31 9.05
C ASN A 29 -9.78 15.17 9.44
N ALA A 30 -8.58 15.51 9.91
CA ALA A 30 -7.71 14.54 10.57
C ALA A 30 -8.39 14.05 11.86
N VAL A 31 -8.25 12.77 12.18
CA VAL A 31 -8.86 12.18 13.38
C VAL A 31 -8.06 12.50 14.64
N PHE A 32 -6.75 12.70 14.46
CA PHE A 32 -5.78 12.94 15.51
C PHE A 32 -4.95 14.17 15.13
N GLU A 33 -4.83 15.12 16.05
CA GLU A 33 -3.98 16.31 15.91
C GLU A 33 -2.87 16.27 16.96
N GLY A 34 -1.65 16.63 16.58
CA GLY A 34 -0.52 16.58 17.50
C GLY A 34 0.83 16.92 16.86
N PRO A 35 1.94 16.81 17.62
CA PRO A 35 3.28 17.13 17.12
C PRO A 35 3.71 16.27 15.92
N TRP A 36 3.09 15.11 15.74
CA TRP A 36 3.33 14.21 14.62
C TRP A 36 2.85 14.76 13.27
N ASP A 37 1.98 15.76 13.25
CA ASP A 37 1.49 16.39 12.02
C ASP A 37 2.64 16.99 11.19
N SER A 38 3.75 17.34 11.85
CA SER A 38 4.99 17.81 11.20
C SER A 38 5.68 16.77 10.31
N TYR A 39 5.36 15.47 10.45
CA TYR A 39 5.87 14.39 9.61
C TYR A 39 4.95 14.07 8.43
N ASN A 40 3.72 14.58 8.42
CA ASN A 40 2.76 14.31 7.35
C ASN A 40 3.25 14.91 6.03
N LYS A 41 3.42 14.05 5.02
CA LYS A 41 3.91 14.43 3.69
C LYS A 41 2.81 14.83 2.72
N ALA A 42 1.55 14.64 3.09
CA ALA A 42 0.43 15.07 2.27
C ALA A 42 0.37 16.60 2.17
N PRO A 43 0.09 17.17 0.99
CA PRO A 43 0.05 18.62 0.83
C PRO A 43 -1.10 19.23 1.64
N PRO A 44 -0.93 20.41 2.24
CA PRO A 44 -1.97 21.05 3.05
C PRO A 44 -3.15 21.58 2.23
N SER A 45 -3.05 21.55 0.89
CA SER A 45 -4.13 21.93 -0.01
C SER A 45 -4.12 21.07 -1.27
N ARG A 46 -5.25 21.06 -1.99
CA ARG A 46 -5.40 20.40 -3.29
C ARG A 46 -4.66 21.10 -4.44
N ILE A 47 -4.02 22.23 -4.19
CA ILE A 47 -3.21 22.96 -5.17
C ILE A 47 -1.76 22.99 -4.67
N VAL A 48 -0.89 22.29 -5.37
CA VAL A 48 0.54 22.25 -5.04
C VAL A 48 1.30 23.18 -5.98
N ARG A 49 2.27 23.93 -5.43
CA ARG A 49 3.19 24.77 -6.19
C ARG A 49 4.64 24.30 -5.98
N PRO A 50 5.55 24.60 -6.92
CA PRO A 50 6.97 24.41 -6.71
C PRO A 50 7.44 24.99 -5.38
N ALA A 51 8.33 24.27 -4.70
CA ALA A 51 8.90 24.72 -3.43
C ALA A 51 10.18 25.55 -3.64
N LYS A 52 10.98 25.19 -4.65
CA LYS A 52 12.22 25.89 -5.00
C LYS A 52 12.64 25.62 -6.44
N VAL A 53 13.58 26.41 -6.94
CA VAL A 53 14.32 26.13 -8.17
C VAL A 53 15.42 25.11 -7.87
N TYR A 54 15.47 24.03 -8.64
CA TYR A 54 16.53 23.04 -8.57
C TYR A 54 17.74 23.46 -9.40
N ALA A 55 17.49 23.88 -10.64
CA ALA A 55 18.50 24.35 -11.58
C ALA A 55 17.88 25.25 -12.65
N SER A 56 18.67 26.14 -13.21
CA SER A 56 18.34 26.91 -14.42
C SER A 56 19.54 26.91 -15.37
N ASP A 57 19.26 26.98 -16.68
CA ASP A 57 20.26 26.98 -17.73
C ASP A 57 19.84 27.91 -18.87
N GLY A 58 20.82 28.56 -19.49
CA GLY A 58 20.60 29.59 -20.52
C GLY A 58 20.01 30.89 -19.98
N ASP A 59 19.28 31.60 -20.83
CA ASP A 59 18.74 32.93 -20.54
C ASP A 59 17.39 32.84 -19.80
N VAL A 60 17.48 32.73 -18.46
CA VAL A 60 16.35 32.76 -17.53
C VAL A 60 16.46 33.98 -16.63
N GLU A 61 15.46 34.86 -16.69
CA GLU A 61 15.35 36.04 -15.84
C GLU A 61 14.42 35.75 -14.65
N SER A 62 14.88 36.10 -13.45
CA SER A 62 14.20 35.84 -12.17
C SER A 62 13.78 34.36 -12.01
N PRO A 63 14.73 33.40 -12.02
CA PRO A 63 14.41 31.97 -11.92
C PRO A 63 13.56 31.62 -10.69
N GLU A 64 13.81 32.28 -9.56
CA GLU A 64 13.09 32.08 -8.29
C GLU A 64 11.73 32.79 -8.24
N GLY A 65 11.37 33.56 -9.26
CA GLY A 65 10.16 34.36 -9.30
C GLY A 65 8.91 33.56 -8.93
N LEU A 66 8.69 32.39 -9.52
CA LEU A 66 7.51 31.57 -9.23
C LEU A 66 7.47 30.98 -7.80
N THR A 67 8.61 30.89 -7.12
CA THR A 67 8.70 30.37 -5.75
C THR A 67 8.67 31.48 -4.69
N GLU A 68 8.88 32.73 -5.09
CA GLU A 68 8.92 33.91 -4.21
C GLU A 68 7.75 34.89 -4.45
N GLY A 69 6.72 34.47 -5.19
CA GLY A 69 5.52 35.28 -5.45
C GLY A 69 5.67 36.32 -6.57
N GLY A 70 6.72 36.21 -7.39
CA GLY A 70 6.97 36.97 -8.60
C GLY A 70 6.72 36.17 -9.89
N SER A 71 7.51 36.45 -10.92
CA SER A 71 7.40 35.83 -12.24
C SER A 71 8.77 35.40 -12.77
N THR A 72 8.80 34.33 -13.54
CA THR A 72 10.03 33.82 -14.19
C THR A 72 9.92 33.98 -15.70
N THR A 73 10.93 34.60 -16.32
CA THR A 73 10.93 34.81 -17.78
C THR A 73 11.97 33.91 -18.45
N LEU A 74 11.51 33.07 -19.37
CA LEU A 74 12.35 32.22 -20.21
C LEU A 74 12.51 32.81 -21.60
N ARG A 75 13.64 32.56 -22.25
CA ARG A 75 13.90 32.89 -23.66
C ARG A 75 14.29 31.62 -24.44
N PRO A 76 14.22 31.60 -25.78
CA PRO A 76 14.57 30.42 -26.56
C PRO A 76 15.93 29.81 -26.18
N GLY A 77 15.95 28.49 -26.00
CA GLY A 77 17.14 27.74 -25.57
C GLY A 77 17.28 27.58 -24.06
N SER A 78 16.61 28.42 -23.26
CA SER A 78 16.68 28.35 -21.80
C SER A 78 15.84 27.21 -21.22
N SER A 79 16.22 26.76 -20.03
CA SER A 79 15.45 25.80 -19.22
C SER A 79 15.50 26.10 -17.74
N ILE A 80 14.46 25.70 -17.02
CA ILE A 80 14.40 25.75 -15.56
C ILE A 80 13.79 24.46 -15.03
N THR A 81 14.37 23.92 -13.96
CA THR A 81 13.84 22.77 -13.22
C THR A 81 13.35 23.24 -11.87
N TYR A 82 12.08 22.96 -11.60
CA TYR A 82 11.44 23.17 -10.31
C TYR A 82 11.44 21.88 -9.50
N GLU A 83 11.67 22.00 -8.19
CA GLU A 83 11.51 20.90 -7.22
C GLU A 83 10.29 21.18 -6.34
N PHE A 84 9.42 20.18 -6.19
CA PHE A 84 8.32 20.17 -5.24
C PHE A 84 8.81 19.66 -3.87
N ALA A 85 8.19 20.12 -2.78
CA ALA A 85 8.61 19.76 -1.43
C ALA A 85 8.64 18.23 -1.23
N GLU A 86 7.60 17.56 -1.73
CA GLU A 86 7.41 16.12 -1.68
C GLU A 86 7.15 15.59 -3.10
N ASN A 87 7.28 14.27 -3.30
CA ASN A 87 6.82 13.61 -4.53
C ASN A 87 5.30 13.79 -4.68
N ILE A 88 4.80 14.29 -5.80
CA ILE A 88 3.38 14.58 -6.02
C ILE A 88 2.86 13.94 -7.30
N ALA A 89 1.53 13.92 -7.49
CA ALA A 89 0.91 13.52 -8.75
C ALA A 89 -0.16 14.53 -9.15
N GLY A 90 -0.32 14.77 -10.44
CA GLY A 90 -1.35 15.68 -10.93
C GLY A 90 -1.14 16.24 -12.32
N ARG A 91 -2.07 17.10 -12.72
CA ARG A 91 -2.08 17.76 -14.03
C ARG A 91 -1.54 19.17 -13.94
N VAL A 92 -0.44 19.47 -14.61
CA VAL A 92 0.16 20.80 -14.48
C VAL A 92 -0.71 21.88 -15.16
N CYS A 93 -0.80 23.00 -14.48
CA CYS A 93 -1.40 24.24 -14.94
C CYS A 93 -0.37 25.37 -14.82
N TRP A 94 -0.42 26.33 -15.73
CA TRP A 94 0.48 27.48 -15.73
C TRP A 94 -0.21 28.71 -16.30
N SER A 95 0.34 29.88 -16.02
CA SER A 95 -0.13 31.15 -16.57
C SER A 95 1.02 31.92 -17.20
N ILE A 96 0.80 32.45 -18.41
CA ILE A 96 1.77 33.30 -19.11
C ILE A 96 1.25 34.74 -19.09
N GLY A 97 2.04 35.63 -18.48
CA GLY A 97 1.72 37.03 -18.28
C GLY A 97 1.87 37.90 -19.53
N GLY A 98 1.21 39.07 -19.50
CA GLY A 98 1.22 40.04 -20.60
C GLY A 98 2.54 40.76 -20.86
N SER A 99 3.53 40.61 -19.97
CA SER A 99 4.92 41.07 -20.19
C SER A 99 5.69 40.23 -21.21
N SER A 100 5.12 39.10 -21.64
CA SER A 100 5.70 38.21 -22.65
C SER A 100 5.65 38.86 -24.04
N THR A 101 6.71 38.69 -24.84
CA THR A 101 6.75 39.17 -26.22
C THR A 101 6.32 38.07 -27.20
N LEU A 102 5.00 37.92 -27.37
CA LEU A 102 4.37 36.79 -28.07
C LEU A 102 3.80 37.17 -29.45
N THR A 103 4.66 37.37 -30.45
CA THR A 103 4.18 37.54 -31.83
C THR A 103 3.61 36.22 -32.39
N THR A 104 2.71 36.31 -33.38
CA THR A 104 2.17 35.12 -34.06
C THR A 104 3.28 34.28 -34.71
N SER A 105 4.30 34.93 -35.28
CA SER A 105 5.45 34.22 -35.84
C SER A 105 6.30 33.52 -34.78
N ALA A 106 6.50 34.15 -33.62
CA ALA A 106 7.21 33.53 -32.49
C ALA A 106 6.47 32.32 -31.93
N THR A 107 5.17 32.45 -31.65
CA THR A 107 4.34 31.37 -31.07
C THR A 107 4.15 30.17 -32.01
N ASN A 108 4.38 30.33 -33.32
CA ASN A 108 4.45 29.24 -34.29
C ASN A 108 5.84 28.60 -34.39
N SER A 109 6.90 29.33 -33.99
CA SER A 109 8.30 28.91 -34.14
C SER A 109 8.89 28.27 -32.89
N PHE A 110 8.30 28.55 -31.72
CA PHE A 110 8.75 28.09 -30.42
C PHE A 110 7.62 27.37 -29.66
N LYS A 111 8.00 26.41 -28.83
CA LYS A 111 7.14 25.57 -27.99
C LYS A 111 7.67 25.58 -26.57
N LEU A 112 6.75 25.72 -25.62
CA LEU A 112 7.03 25.49 -24.22
C LEU A 112 6.95 23.99 -23.97
N SER A 113 7.98 23.41 -23.39
CA SER A 113 8.11 21.96 -23.25
C SER A 113 8.34 21.56 -21.80
N PHE A 114 7.87 20.38 -21.44
CA PHE A 114 7.87 19.89 -20.06
C PHE A 114 8.40 18.46 -19.97
N GLY A 115 9.15 18.20 -18.89
CA GLY A 115 9.67 16.89 -18.50
C GLY A 115 9.49 16.69 -16.99
N PHE A 116 9.26 15.45 -16.56
CA PHE A 116 8.87 15.09 -15.20
C PHE A 116 9.68 13.93 -14.68
N THR A 117 10.15 14.00 -13.44
CA THR A 117 10.89 12.90 -12.83
C THR A 117 10.60 12.79 -11.34
N GLU A 118 10.59 11.56 -10.82
CA GLU A 118 10.58 11.33 -9.38
C GLU A 118 11.97 11.49 -8.76
N SER A 119 12.99 10.98 -9.44
CA SER A 119 14.38 10.97 -8.97
C SER A 119 15.20 12.12 -9.56
N PRO A 120 16.09 12.75 -8.76
CA PRO A 120 17.02 13.74 -9.28
C PRO A 120 18.02 13.17 -10.30
N ASP A 121 18.22 11.85 -10.36
CA ASP A 121 19.15 11.22 -11.29
C ASP A 121 18.65 11.24 -12.75
N PHE A 122 17.36 11.54 -12.96
CA PHE A 122 16.75 11.58 -14.30
C PHE A 122 16.39 12.99 -14.78
N ILE A 123 16.73 14.04 -14.01
CA ILE A 123 16.39 15.42 -14.38
C ILE A 123 17.01 15.78 -15.74
N GLY A 124 16.15 16.23 -16.65
CA GLY A 124 16.59 16.68 -17.97
C GLY A 124 15.44 17.22 -18.82
N LYS A 125 15.69 17.38 -20.13
CA LYS A 125 14.68 17.72 -21.16
C LYS A 125 13.90 16.47 -21.62
N HIS A 126 13.59 15.57 -20.69
CA HIS A 126 12.86 14.31 -20.84
C HIS A 126 12.15 13.97 -19.52
N SER A 127 11.30 12.94 -19.55
CA SER A 127 10.65 12.42 -18.33
C SER A 127 11.17 11.02 -18.01
N ASP A 128 11.17 10.63 -16.74
CA ASP A 128 11.45 9.24 -16.36
C ASP A 128 10.35 8.32 -16.92
N ALA A 129 10.70 7.09 -17.28
CA ALA A 129 9.82 6.28 -18.13
C ALA A 129 8.58 5.74 -17.39
N THR A 130 7.40 5.90 -17.98
CA THR A 130 6.24 5.06 -17.69
C THR A 130 6.15 3.86 -18.63
N THR A 131 6.95 3.83 -19.70
CA THR A 131 6.92 2.77 -20.73
C THR A 131 8.15 1.85 -20.64
N SER A 132 8.38 1.03 -21.69
CA SER A 132 9.60 0.20 -21.78
C SER A 132 10.78 0.93 -22.42
N GLU A 133 10.61 2.20 -22.80
CA GLU A 133 11.70 3.06 -23.27
C GLU A 133 12.56 3.57 -22.10
N GLU A 134 13.71 4.16 -22.41
CA GLU A 134 14.60 4.76 -21.39
C GLU A 134 13.96 5.98 -20.74
N PHE A 135 13.29 6.79 -21.55
CA PHE A 135 12.60 8.01 -21.15
C PHE A 135 11.27 8.16 -21.87
N ASP A 136 10.36 8.82 -21.18
CA ASP A 136 9.10 9.29 -21.75
C ASP A 136 9.33 10.56 -22.57
N LEU A 137 8.62 10.68 -23.69
CA LEU A 137 8.67 11.86 -24.55
C LEU A 137 8.20 13.11 -23.80
N PRO A 138 8.85 14.26 -24.04
CA PRO A 138 8.46 15.51 -23.43
C PRO A 138 7.11 16.01 -23.97
N LEU A 139 6.38 16.75 -23.14
CA LEU A 139 5.12 17.37 -23.57
C LEU A 139 5.38 18.76 -24.15
N HIS A 140 5.12 18.92 -25.44
CA HIS A 140 5.27 20.19 -26.13
C HIS A 140 3.94 20.94 -26.24
N GLN A 141 3.93 22.20 -25.77
CA GLN A 141 2.76 23.07 -25.73
C GLN A 141 2.96 24.30 -26.59
N LYS A 142 1.88 24.71 -27.26
CA LYS A 142 1.84 26.01 -27.94
C LYS A 142 1.86 27.11 -26.91
N ILE A 143 2.64 28.14 -27.16
CA ILE A 143 2.77 29.25 -26.23
C ILE A 143 1.61 30.23 -26.44
N ARG A 144 0.87 30.49 -25.37
CA ARG A 144 -0.33 31.35 -25.37
C ARG A 144 -0.39 32.14 -24.07
N ALA A 145 -0.79 33.41 -24.16
CA ALA A 145 -1.02 34.24 -22.98
C ALA A 145 -2.22 33.72 -22.17
N GLY A 146 -2.19 33.96 -20.86
CA GLY A 146 -3.23 33.54 -19.92
C GLY A 146 -3.04 32.12 -19.39
N ASN A 147 -4.09 31.60 -18.78
CA ASN A 147 -4.07 30.30 -18.10
C ASN A 147 -4.12 29.14 -19.11
N SER A 148 -3.28 28.14 -18.86
CA SER A 148 -3.20 26.90 -19.62
C SER A 148 -3.12 25.72 -18.66
N THR A 149 -3.56 24.56 -19.14
CA THR A 149 -3.45 23.28 -18.43
C THR A 149 -3.24 22.20 -19.48
N PHE A 150 -2.54 21.13 -19.11
CA PHE A 150 -2.48 19.95 -19.97
C PHE A 150 -3.88 19.39 -20.23
N ASP A 151 -4.02 18.64 -21.33
CA ASP A 151 -5.22 17.86 -21.56
C ASP A 151 -5.40 16.79 -20.47
N LYS A 152 -6.60 16.22 -20.40
CA LYS A 152 -6.99 15.27 -19.34
C LYS A 152 -6.20 13.96 -19.37
N ILE A 153 -5.59 13.58 -20.49
CA ILE A 153 -4.87 12.30 -20.59
C ILE A 153 -3.43 12.43 -20.07
N HIS A 154 -2.89 13.65 -20.00
CA HIS A 154 -1.56 13.93 -19.47
C HIS A 154 -1.61 14.36 -17.99
N VAL A 155 -2.34 13.59 -17.17
CA VAL A 155 -2.10 13.59 -15.72
C VAL A 155 -0.78 12.86 -15.52
N ARG A 156 0.25 13.59 -15.06
CA ARG A 156 1.48 12.94 -14.67
C ARG A 156 1.22 12.21 -13.36
N GLY A 157 1.62 10.94 -13.33
CA GLY A 157 1.69 10.17 -12.09
C GLY A 157 2.70 10.78 -11.12
N ALA A 158 3.33 10.00 -10.26
CA ALA A 158 4.30 10.56 -9.34
C ALA A 158 5.45 11.30 -10.07
N PHE A 159 5.77 12.51 -9.61
CA PHE A 159 6.95 13.31 -9.96
C PHE A 159 7.29 14.27 -8.80
N LYS A 160 8.58 14.53 -8.62
CA LYS A 160 9.08 15.54 -7.68
C LYS A 160 9.75 16.72 -8.38
N TYR A 161 10.28 16.50 -9.58
CA TYR A 161 10.96 17.51 -10.37
C TYR A 161 10.23 17.72 -11.70
N MET A 162 10.16 18.99 -12.11
CA MET A 162 9.58 19.39 -13.38
C MET A 162 10.52 20.34 -14.10
N THR A 163 11.01 19.92 -15.26
CA THR A 163 11.83 20.75 -16.14
C THR A 163 10.94 21.41 -17.18
N ILE A 164 11.04 22.73 -17.31
CA ILE A 164 10.37 23.55 -18.31
C ILE A 164 11.42 24.19 -19.20
N TRP A 165 11.26 24.13 -20.52
CA TRP A 165 12.18 24.77 -21.45
C TRP A 165 11.49 25.26 -22.70
N ILE A 166 12.22 26.08 -23.44
CA ILE A 166 11.81 26.60 -24.73
C ILE A 166 12.80 26.11 -25.76
N ASN A 167 12.31 25.47 -26.82
CA ASN A 167 13.20 24.95 -27.86
C ASN A 167 14.00 26.09 -28.50
N GLU A 168 15.19 25.77 -28.98
CA GLU A 168 15.92 26.66 -29.87
C GLU A 168 15.30 26.62 -31.27
N ASN A 169 15.41 27.73 -31.98
CA ASN A 169 15.08 27.82 -33.40
C ASN A 169 16.01 28.83 -34.07
N THR A 170 17.14 28.33 -34.58
CA THR A 170 18.20 29.15 -35.18
C THR A 170 17.82 29.76 -36.54
N THR A 171 16.66 29.39 -37.10
CA THR A 171 16.16 29.92 -38.38
C THR A 171 15.04 30.95 -38.21
N TYR A 172 14.75 31.38 -36.98
CA TYR A 172 13.80 32.46 -36.69
C TYR A 172 14.45 33.83 -36.87
N TYR A 173 13.89 34.68 -37.74
CA TYR A 173 14.45 36.00 -38.11
C TYR A 173 13.67 37.20 -37.52
N GLY A 174 13.08 37.04 -36.32
CA GLY A 174 12.34 38.10 -35.63
C GLY A 174 13.00 38.54 -34.30
N ALA A 175 12.36 39.47 -33.59
CA ALA A 175 12.77 39.84 -32.24
C ALA A 175 12.66 38.60 -31.32
N THR A 176 13.71 38.34 -30.53
CA THR A 176 13.76 37.20 -29.62
C THR A 176 12.57 37.25 -28.66
N PRO A 177 11.66 36.26 -28.71
CA PRO A 177 10.51 36.26 -27.82
C PRO A 177 10.94 35.96 -26.38
N SER A 178 10.17 36.49 -25.45
CA SER A 178 10.27 36.26 -24.01
C SER A 178 8.97 35.69 -23.50
N PHE A 179 9.08 34.77 -22.55
CA PHE A 179 7.95 33.99 -22.04
C PHE A 179 7.93 34.09 -20.52
N THR A 180 7.10 34.99 -20.01
CA THR A 180 6.98 35.25 -18.57
C THR A 180 5.91 34.36 -17.96
N LEU A 181 6.32 33.35 -17.21
CA LEU A 181 5.46 32.56 -16.34
C LEU A 181 5.12 33.38 -15.09
N THR A 182 3.83 33.52 -14.79
CA THR A 182 3.34 34.28 -13.62
C THR A 182 2.69 33.40 -12.56
N ASP A 183 2.29 32.17 -12.91
CA ASP A 183 1.88 31.15 -11.93
C ASP A 183 2.12 29.76 -12.53
N LEU A 184 2.33 28.78 -11.65
CA LEU A 184 2.59 27.39 -11.97
C LEU A 184 2.08 26.53 -10.80
N TRP A 185 1.07 25.72 -11.06
CA TRP A 185 0.41 24.95 -10.02
C TRP A 185 -0.07 23.58 -10.53
N VAL A 186 -0.24 22.66 -9.60
CA VAL A 186 -0.65 21.27 -9.86
C VAL A 186 -1.83 20.95 -8.96
N PRO A 187 -3.05 20.79 -9.50
CA PRO A 187 -4.14 20.13 -8.79
C PRO A 187 -3.70 18.71 -8.41
N TYR A 188 -3.69 18.44 -7.10
CA TYR A 188 -3.21 17.19 -6.52
C TYR A 188 -4.19 16.05 -6.82
N ALA A 189 -3.76 15.09 -7.65
CA ALA A 189 -4.61 14.03 -8.19
C ALA A 189 -4.75 12.81 -7.28
N ALA A 190 -3.81 12.59 -6.37
CA ALA A 190 -3.83 11.42 -5.49
C ALA A 190 -4.97 11.50 -4.47
N MET A 191 -5.57 10.35 -4.17
CA MET A 191 -6.71 10.17 -3.28
C MET A 191 -7.83 11.20 -3.58
N PRO A 192 -8.42 11.18 -4.78
CA PRO A 192 -9.23 12.29 -5.30
C PRO A 192 -10.53 12.54 -4.52
N HIS A 193 -11.00 11.56 -3.74
CA HIS A 193 -12.23 11.65 -2.95
C HIS A 193 -12.03 12.30 -1.57
N PHE A 194 -10.79 12.56 -1.12
CA PHE A 194 -10.55 13.33 0.10
C PHE A 194 -10.63 14.83 -0.23
N GLU A 195 -11.27 15.63 0.62
CA GLU A 195 -11.23 17.09 0.47
C GLU A 195 -9.88 17.62 0.95
N ASN A 196 -9.49 17.20 2.16
CA ASN A 196 -8.22 17.54 2.79
C ASN A 196 -7.23 16.37 2.65
N PRO A 197 -6.13 16.51 1.89
CA PRO A 197 -5.14 15.44 1.75
C PRO A 197 -4.50 15.01 3.08
N GLN A 198 -4.49 15.88 4.10
CA GLN A 198 -3.91 15.60 5.42
C GLN A 198 -4.89 14.96 6.40
N ALA A 199 -6.13 14.65 5.98
CA ALA A 199 -7.17 14.06 6.83
C ALA A 199 -6.92 12.57 7.17
N TYR A 200 -5.76 12.27 7.77
CA TYR A 200 -5.37 10.94 8.16
C TYR A 200 -6.18 10.48 9.37
N THR A 201 -6.41 9.18 9.42
CA THR A 201 -7.24 8.51 10.42
C THR A 201 -6.40 7.68 11.39
N GLY A 202 -5.08 7.67 11.20
CA GLY A 202 -4.10 7.12 12.14
C GLY A 202 -2.81 7.92 12.17
N TYR A 203 -1.99 7.63 13.18
CA TYR A 203 -0.72 8.31 13.43
C TYR A 203 0.23 7.41 14.23
N PHE A 204 1.52 7.70 14.12
CA PHE A 204 2.57 7.06 14.90
C PHE A 204 3.62 8.10 15.31
N TYR A 205 4.01 8.09 16.58
CA TYR A 205 5.00 9.00 17.11
C TYR A 205 5.85 8.32 18.17
N SER A 206 7.17 8.43 18.06
CA SER A 206 8.11 7.73 18.93
C SER A 206 9.32 8.59 19.28
N SER A 207 10.12 8.07 20.22
CA SER A 207 11.44 8.63 20.55
C SER A 207 12.45 8.61 19.39
N ASP A 208 12.15 7.89 18.31
CA ASP A 208 13.02 7.78 17.12
C ASP A 208 12.43 8.57 15.94
N GLN A 209 13.10 9.68 15.60
CA GLN A 209 12.66 10.56 14.52
C GLN A 209 12.70 9.87 13.15
N LEU A 210 13.62 8.93 12.92
CA LEU A 210 13.70 8.22 11.65
C LEU A 210 12.51 7.27 11.49
N LEU A 211 12.13 6.55 12.53
CA LEU A 211 10.93 5.69 12.48
C LEU A 211 9.65 6.51 12.28
N ASN A 212 9.57 7.70 12.88
CA ASN A 212 8.47 8.63 12.63
C ASN A 212 8.41 8.97 11.12
N ARG A 213 9.52 9.43 10.52
CA ARG A 213 9.60 9.74 9.08
C ARG A 213 9.23 8.53 8.20
N ILE A 214 9.72 7.34 8.55
CA ILE A 214 9.45 6.09 7.81
C ILE A 214 7.95 5.78 7.80
N TRP A 215 7.26 5.90 8.94
CA TRP A 215 5.83 5.63 9.02
C TRP A 215 5.02 6.52 8.06
N TYR A 216 5.31 7.83 8.08
CA TYR A 216 4.59 8.81 7.26
C TYR A 216 4.93 8.74 5.78
N ALA A 217 6.18 8.41 5.41
CA ALA A 217 6.52 8.16 4.02
C ALA A 217 5.81 6.92 3.46
N GLY A 218 5.60 5.89 4.27
CA GLY A 218 4.83 4.71 3.87
C GLY A 218 3.35 5.03 3.70
N ALA A 219 2.76 5.77 4.65
CA ALA A 219 1.38 6.25 4.54
C ALA A 219 1.18 7.16 3.31
N TYR A 220 2.14 8.04 3.03
CA TYR A 220 2.09 8.94 1.88
C TYR A 220 2.28 8.20 0.55
N THR A 221 3.13 7.17 0.52
CA THR A 221 3.26 6.28 -0.64
C THR A 221 1.91 5.66 -0.99
N LEU A 222 1.20 5.12 0.00
CA LEU A 222 -0.13 4.54 -0.17
C LEU A 222 -1.18 5.55 -0.63
N GLN A 223 -1.10 6.79 -0.14
CA GLN A 223 -1.97 7.86 -0.63
C GLN A 223 -1.69 8.18 -2.09
N LEU A 224 -0.42 8.25 -2.49
CA LEU A 224 -0.01 8.59 -3.85
C LEU A 224 -0.39 7.51 -4.88
N THR A 225 -0.48 6.25 -4.44
CA THR A 225 -0.95 5.11 -5.26
C THR A 225 -2.48 4.95 -5.29
N THR A 226 -3.24 5.79 -4.59
CA THR A 226 -4.69 5.90 -4.76
C THR A 226 -5.02 6.96 -5.81
N ILE A 227 -5.72 6.56 -6.88
CA ILE A 227 -5.93 7.42 -8.05
C ILE A 227 -7.41 7.53 -8.44
N ASN A 228 -7.72 8.50 -9.30
CA ASN A 228 -8.95 8.49 -10.09
C ASN A 228 -8.89 7.29 -11.06
N PRO A 229 -9.90 6.40 -11.10
CA PRO A 229 -9.84 5.20 -11.93
C PRO A 229 -9.77 5.46 -13.44
N GLU A 230 -10.16 6.65 -13.91
CA GLU A 230 -10.03 7.06 -15.32
C GLU A 230 -8.59 7.45 -15.70
N GLU A 231 -7.72 7.63 -14.71
CA GLU A 231 -6.33 8.09 -14.85
C GLU A 231 -5.32 6.95 -14.62
N GLY A 232 -5.74 5.71 -14.85
CA GLY A 232 -4.91 4.51 -14.69
C GLY A 232 -4.22 4.07 -15.98
N GLY A 233 -3.51 2.95 -15.90
CA GLY A 233 -2.89 2.28 -17.03
C GLY A 233 -1.90 3.16 -17.79
N SER A 234 -0.76 3.54 -17.19
CA SER A 234 0.24 4.39 -17.86
C SER A 234 1.16 3.64 -18.85
N LEU A 235 0.99 2.31 -18.96
CA LEU A 235 1.66 1.45 -19.94
C LEU A 235 0.97 1.51 -21.32
N VAL A 236 1.02 2.64 -22.01
CA VAL A 236 0.29 2.84 -23.29
C VAL A 236 0.59 1.76 -24.35
N ASP A 237 1.83 1.23 -24.39
CA ASP A 237 2.19 0.14 -25.30
C ASP A 237 1.51 -1.19 -24.98
N PHE A 238 1.32 -1.47 -23.69
CA PHE A 238 0.57 -2.62 -23.23
C PHE A 238 -0.92 -2.41 -23.51
N ASN A 239 -1.45 -1.24 -23.15
CA ASN A 239 -2.85 -0.88 -23.34
C ASN A 239 -3.29 -0.99 -24.79
N ARG A 240 -2.39 -0.71 -25.75
CA ARG A 240 -2.64 -0.76 -27.20
C ARG A 240 -3.23 -2.09 -27.66
N ARG A 241 -2.92 -3.18 -26.96
CA ARG A 241 -3.49 -4.50 -27.24
C ARG A 241 -5.02 -4.46 -27.13
N VAL A 242 -5.53 -3.68 -26.18
CA VAL A 242 -6.92 -3.62 -25.72
C VAL A 242 -7.66 -2.40 -26.25
N ASP A 243 -7.07 -1.20 -26.14
CA ASP A 243 -7.73 0.07 -26.50
C ASP A 243 -7.41 0.55 -27.92
N HIS A 244 -6.52 -0.14 -28.62
CA HIS A 244 -6.07 0.19 -29.98
C HIS A 244 -5.54 1.63 -30.14
N ASN A 245 -4.94 2.19 -29.09
CA ASN A 245 -4.33 3.52 -29.17
C ASN A 245 -3.17 3.56 -30.19
N ASN A 246 -2.95 4.73 -30.78
CA ASN A 246 -1.89 4.96 -31.77
C ASN A 246 -0.82 5.93 -31.24
N PHE A 247 -0.55 5.91 -29.92
CA PHE A 247 0.50 6.74 -29.34
C PHE A 247 1.85 6.37 -29.97
N PRO A 248 2.69 7.37 -30.31
CA PRO A 248 4.03 7.10 -30.83
C PRO A 248 4.90 6.46 -29.75
N ARG A 249 5.95 5.77 -30.19
CA ARG A 249 6.91 5.13 -29.28
C ARG A 249 7.50 6.14 -28.29
N GLY A 250 7.46 5.81 -27.00
CA GLY A 250 7.92 6.67 -25.90
C GLY A 250 6.92 7.75 -25.46
N ALA A 251 5.78 7.93 -26.14
CA ALA A 251 4.71 8.75 -25.58
C ALA A 251 4.08 8.08 -24.36
N TRP A 252 3.43 8.87 -23.53
CA TRP A 252 2.79 8.43 -22.30
C TRP A 252 1.46 9.14 -22.14
N ALA A 253 0.51 8.45 -21.52
CA ALA A 253 -0.79 8.95 -21.14
C ALA A 253 -1.30 8.12 -19.95
N SER A 254 -2.11 8.74 -19.11
CA SER A 254 -2.79 8.11 -17.97
C SER A 254 -4.29 8.23 -18.24
N ASN A 255 -4.83 7.38 -19.10
CA ASN A 255 -6.19 7.51 -19.63
C ASN A 255 -6.95 6.18 -19.76
N PHE A 256 -6.44 5.13 -19.14
CA PHE A 256 -7.12 3.85 -19.12
C PHE A 256 -8.02 3.76 -17.88
N THR A 257 -9.29 3.42 -18.08
CA THR A 257 -10.21 3.19 -16.95
C THR A 257 -9.93 1.83 -16.30
N VAL A 258 -9.31 1.84 -15.12
CA VAL A 258 -8.88 0.61 -14.41
C VAL A 258 -9.88 0.09 -13.38
N SER A 259 -10.89 0.88 -13.02
CA SER A 259 -11.99 0.49 -12.13
C SER A 259 -13.24 1.33 -12.40
N ASN A 260 -14.41 0.84 -11.98
CA ASN A 260 -15.69 1.55 -12.08
C ASN A 260 -16.02 2.38 -10.82
N GLY A 261 -15.13 2.42 -9.83
CA GLY A 261 -15.32 3.20 -8.60
C GLY A 261 -15.06 4.70 -8.75
N SER A 262 -15.19 5.46 -7.66
CA SER A 262 -14.79 6.88 -7.59
C SER A 262 -13.29 7.06 -7.34
N SER A 263 -12.63 6.02 -6.86
CA SER A 263 -11.20 5.96 -6.54
C SER A 263 -10.75 4.50 -6.50
N VAL A 264 -9.46 4.26 -6.67
CA VAL A 264 -8.91 2.90 -6.67
C VAL A 264 -7.46 2.92 -6.21
N THR A 265 -7.07 1.94 -5.40
CA THR A 265 -5.67 1.73 -5.03
C THR A 265 -4.95 0.93 -6.10
N THR A 266 -3.72 1.31 -6.42
CA THR A 266 -2.89 0.73 -7.48
C THR A 266 -1.52 0.33 -6.95
N ASP A 267 -0.73 -0.33 -7.79
CA ASP A 267 0.65 -0.74 -7.52
C ASP A 267 1.56 0.47 -7.22
N GLY A 268 1.75 1.35 -8.20
CA GLY A 268 2.64 2.49 -8.15
C GLY A 268 1.97 3.75 -8.68
N ALA A 269 2.51 4.90 -8.28
CA ALA A 269 1.91 6.18 -8.61
C ALA A 269 2.34 6.73 -9.99
N LYS A 270 3.53 6.35 -10.49
CA LYS A 270 4.06 6.78 -11.81
C LYS A 270 3.67 5.80 -12.93
N ARG A 271 4.24 4.60 -12.87
CA ARG A 271 4.14 3.55 -13.89
C ARG A 271 3.01 2.57 -13.53
N ASP A 272 2.54 1.84 -14.54
CA ASP A 272 1.45 0.87 -14.53
C ASP A 272 0.13 1.50 -14.09
N ARG A 273 -0.01 1.91 -12.83
CA ARG A 273 -1.21 2.53 -12.25
C ARG A 273 -2.42 1.60 -12.45
N MET A 274 -2.26 0.34 -12.07
CA MET A 274 -3.26 -0.72 -12.20
C MET A 274 -3.46 -1.44 -10.86
N VAL A 275 -4.53 -2.23 -10.77
CA VAL A 275 -4.81 -3.00 -9.55
C VAL A 275 -3.95 -4.26 -9.52
N TYR A 276 -2.87 -4.29 -8.77
CA TYR A 276 -2.08 -5.51 -8.55
C TYR A 276 -2.43 -6.16 -7.22
N ALA A 277 -2.83 -7.44 -7.27
CA ALA A 277 -3.26 -8.16 -6.08
C ALA A 277 -2.12 -8.44 -5.09
N GLY A 278 -0.89 -8.67 -5.59
CA GLY A 278 0.29 -8.90 -4.75
C GLY A 278 0.55 -7.75 -3.77
N ASP A 279 0.53 -6.53 -4.28
CA ASP A 279 0.70 -5.28 -3.53
C ASP A 279 -0.28 -5.17 -2.37
N MET A 280 -1.53 -5.59 -2.58
CA MET A 280 -2.60 -5.44 -1.59
C MET A 280 -2.31 -6.14 -0.26
N THR A 281 -1.48 -7.19 -0.26
CA THR A 281 -1.18 -7.92 0.98
C THR A 281 -0.36 -7.07 1.95
N ILE A 282 0.48 -6.16 1.43
CA ILE A 282 1.23 -5.17 2.22
C ILE A 282 0.48 -3.84 2.31
N ALA A 283 -0.09 -3.38 1.19
CA ALA A 283 -0.69 -2.06 1.10
C ALA A 283 -1.98 -1.93 1.91
N VAL A 284 -2.87 -2.93 1.89
CA VAL A 284 -4.18 -2.83 2.58
C VAL A 284 -4.03 -2.66 4.09
N PRO A 285 -3.22 -3.46 4.81
CA PRO A 285 -2.97 -3.21 6.23
C PRO A 285 -2.38 -1.82 6.51
N GLY A 286 -1.48 -1.32 5.66
CA GLY A 286 -0.93 0.03 5.77
C GLY A 286 -1.99 1.12 5.59
N ILE A 287 -2.89 0.98 4.61
CA ILE A 287 -4.01 1.90 4.36
C ILE A 287 -4.94 1.89 5.57
N ALA A 288 -5.27 0.72 6.10
CA ALA A 288 -6.18 0.56 7.22
C ALA A 288 -5.69 1.25 8.51
N VAL A 289 -4.38 1.36 8.74
CA VAL A 289 -3.83 2.03 9.94
C VAL A 289 -3.45 3.51 9.71
N SER A 290 -3.59 4.03 8.49
CA SER A 290 -3.17 5.40 8.14
C SER A 290 -4.32 6.30 7.67
N THR A 291 -4.92 6.02 6.51
CA THR A 291 -6.00 6.82 5.91
C THR A 291 -7.37 6.18 6.06
N PHE A 292 -7.42 4.87 6.32
CA PHE A 292 -8.64 4.06 6.37
C PHE A 292 -9.50 4.21 5.09
N ASP A 293 -8.87 4.39 3.93
CA ASP A 293 -9.54 4.41 2.62
C ASP A 293 -9.85 2.99 2.14
N LEU A 294 -10.86 2.38 2.75
CA LEU A 294 -11.33 1.04 2.38
C LEU A 294 -12.18 1.03 1.10
N ASP A 295 -12.70 2.18 0.66
CA ASP A 295 -13.48 2.30 -0.57
C ASP A 295 -12.62 2.05 -1.81
N SER A 296 -11.41 2.64 -1.87
CA SER A 296 -10.46 2.37 -2.94
C SER A 296 -10.04 0.90 -3.00
N ILE A 297 -9.94 0.24 -1.84
CA ILE A 297 -9.62 -1.20 -1.74
C ILE A 297 -10.79 -2.05 -2.23
N LYS A 298 -12.01 -1.70 -1.83
CA LYS A 298 -13.22 -2.34 -2.33
C LYS A 298 -13.32 -2.25 -3.85
N ASN A 299 -13.13 -1.07 -4.41
CA ASN A 299 -13.19 -0.83 -5.85
C ASN A 299 -12.12 -1.65 -6.60
N ALA A 300 -10.92 -1.80 -6.03
CA ALA A 300 -9.87 -2.67 -6.56
C ALA A 300 -10.29 -4.16 -6.56
N LEU A 301 -10.84 -4.68 -5.45
CA LEU A 301 -11.32 -6.06 -5.39
C LEU A 301 -12.51 -6.31 -6.34
N GLU A 302 -13.43 -5.35 -6.44
CA GLU A 302 -14.56 -5.43 -7.37
C GLU A 302 -14.09 -5.46 -8.83
N THR A 303 -13.06 -4.68 -9.18
CA THR A 303 -12.37 -4.80 -10.48
C THR A 303 -11.86 -6.22 -10.70
N LEU A 304 -11.09 -6.79 -9.76
CA LEU A 304 -10.55 -8.14 -9.93
C LEU A 304 -11.67 -9.19 -10.09
N PHE A 305 -12.78 -9.06 -9.36
CA PHE A 305 -13.95 -9.94 -9.51
C PHE A 305 -14.76 -9.72 -10.80
N ALA A 306 -14.76 -8.50 -11.34
CA ALA A 306 -15.36 -8.19 -12.63
C ALA A 306 -14.57 -8.84 -13.78
N HIS A 307 -13.26 -8.98 -13.62
CA HIS A 307 -12.34 -9.61 -14.57
C HIS A 307 -11.98 -11.07 -14.21
N GLN A 308 -12.72 -11.70 -13.29
CA GLN A 308 -12.55 -13.12 -12.98
C GLN A 308 -12.79 -13.96 -14.25
N TYR A 309 -11.86 -14.86 -14.56
CA TYR A 309 -11.91 -15.73 -15.72
C TYR A 309 -13.05 -16.75 -15.66
N TRP A 310 -13.38 -17.30 -16.82
CA TRP A 310 -14.50 -18.21 -17.00
C TRP A 310 -14.41 -19.48 -16.14
N ASP A 311 -13.22 -19.91 -15.74
CA ASP A 311 -12.98 -21.07 -14.88
C ASP A 311 -13.04 -20.72 -13.38
N GLY A 312 -12.93 -19.43 -13.03
CA GLY A 312 -12.87 -18.91 -11.67
C GLY A 312 -11.53 -18.28 -11.32
N GLY A 313 -10.51 -18.35 -12.18
CA GLY A 313 -9.21 -17.74 -11.95
C GLY A 313 -9.32 -16.22 -11.82
N MET A 314 -8.71 -15.65 -10.78
CA MET A 314 -8.45 -14.21 -10.69
C MET A 314 -7.30 -13.82 -11.63
N PRO A 315 -7.36 -12.64 -12.28
CA PRO A 315 -6.30 -12.18 -13.16
C PRO A 315 -5.04 -11.80 -12.37
N TYR A 316 -3.88 -11.83 -13.03
CA TYR A 316 -2.60 -11.44 -12.44
C TYR A 316 -2.62 -9.98 -11.92
N ALA A 317 -3.22 -9.08 -12.70
CA ALA A 317 -3.54 -7.72 -12.30
C ALA A 317 -4.86 -7.29 -12.96
N GLY A 318 -5.41 -6.17 -12.50
CA GLY A 318 -6.55 -5.51 -13.09
C GLY A 318 -6.32 -5.12 -14.55
N PRO A 319 -7.36 -4.64 -15.25
CA PRO A 319 -7.23 -4.24 -16.62
C PRO A 319 -6.22 -3.08 -16.77
N PRO A 320 -5.51 -3.00 -17.90
CA PRO A 320 -5.63 -3.90 -19.05
C PRO A 320 -4.87 -5.23 -18.93
N MET A 321 -3.99 -5.42 -17.94
CA MET A 321 -3.15 -6.62 -17.88
C MET A 321 -3.91 -7.93 -17.72
N GLY A 322 -5.09 -7.92 -17.11
CA GLY A 322 -5.90 -9.14 -16.99
C GLY A 322 -6.62 -9.60 -18.26
N PHE A 323 -6.59 -8.88 -19.39
CA PHE A 323 -7.49 -9.15 -20.52
C PHE A 323 -7.16 -10.37 -21.38
N TYR A 324 -5.92 -10.87 -21.41
CA TYR A 324 -5.50 -11.97 -22.27
C TYR A 324 -5.23 -13.28 -21.52
N GLY A 325 -5.72 -13.40 -20.28
CA GLY A 325 -5.54 -14.60 -19.47
C GLY A 325 -4.22 -14.65 -18.71
N GLU A 326 -3.55 -13.51 -18.54
CA GLU A 326 -2.38 -13.36 -17.68
C GLU A 326 -2.71 -13.83 -16.25
N TYR A 327 -2.07 -14.92 -15.83
CA TYR A 327 -2.36 -15.61 -14.58
C TYR A 327 -1.07 -15.86 -13.78
N SER A 328 -1.13 -15.61 -12.48
CA SER A 328 -0.11 -15.96 -11.50
C SER A 328 -0.79 -16.65 -10.33
N ASP A 329 -0.32 -17.84 -9.96
CA ASP A 329 -0.85 -18.59 -8.82
C ASP A 329 -0.68 -17.80 -7.51
N THR A 330 0.47 -17.14 -7.30
CA THR A 330 0.71 -16.32 -6.09
C THR A 330 -0.21 -15.11 -6.05
N TYR A 331 -0.34 -14.34 -7.14
CA TYR A 331 -1.21 -13.15 -7.17
C TYR A 331 -2.70 -13.52 -7.12
N HIS A 332 -3.07 -14.68 -7.66
CA HIS A 332 -4.40 -15.25 -7.48
C HIS A 332 -4.72 -15.48 -5.99
N LEU A 333 -3.77 -16.03 -5.23
CA LEU A 333 -3.90 -16.22 -3.79
C LEU A 333 -3.89 -14.89 -3.03
N HIS A 334 -3.02 -13.94 -3.41
CA HIS A 334 -3.03 -12.59 -2.85
C HIS A 334 -4.38 -11.88 -3.04
N ALA A 335 -5.07 -12.07 -4.16
CA ALA A 335 -6.41 -11.51 -4.37
C ALA A 335 -7.41 -12.06 -3.34
N LEU A 336 -7.32 -13.35 -2.99
CA LEU A 336 -8.15 -13.98 -1.95
C LEU A 336 -7.79 -13.47 -0.55
N LEU A 337 -6.50 -13.27 -0.27
CA LEU A 337 -6.05 -12.62 0.97
C LEU A 337 -6.48 -11.14 1.05
N GLY A 338 -6.56 -10.45 -0.09
CA GLY A 338 -7.10 -9.09 -0.17
C GLY A 338 -8.55 -9.02 0.30
N VAL A 339 -9.37 -10.03 -0.03
CA VAL A 339 -10.75 -10.16 0.48
C VAL A 339 -10.76 -10.34 2.00
N TRP A 340 -9.87 -11.18 2.55
CA TRP A 340 -9.72 -11.31 4.01
C TRP A 340 -9.37 -9.98 4.66
N ASN A 341 -8.34 -9.29 4.16
CA ASN A 341 -7.91 -8.00 4.69
C ASN A 341 -9.03 -6.97 4.65
N TYR A 342 -9.73 -6.84 3.51
CA TYR A 342 -10.86 -5.92 3.39
C TYR A 342 -11.95 -6.21 4.42
N VAL A 343 -12.38 -7.48 4.56
CA VAL A 343 -13.43 -7.85 5.52
C VAL A 343 -12.98 -7.68 6.97
N GLN A 344 -11.72 -7.95 7.28
CA GLN A 344 -11.17 -7.77 8.63
C GLN A 344 -11.18 -6.29 9.06
N TYR A 345 -10.89 -5.35 8.17
CA TYR A 345 -10.89 -3.93 8.51
C TYR A 345 -12.27 -3.26 8.37
N SER A 346 -13.04 -3.59 7.33
CA SER A 346 -14.36 -2.98 7.06
C SER A 346 -15.52 -3.62 7.83
N GLY A 347 -15.44 -4.92 8.11
CA GLY A 347 -16.60 -5.69 8.56
C GLY A 347 -17.76 -5.74 7.56
N ASP A 348 -17.51 -5.52 6.26
CA ASP A 348 -18.52 -5.56 5.19
C ASP A 348 -18.89 -7.00 4.80
N VAL A 349 -19.59 -7.68 5.72
CA VAL A 349 -20.06 -9.05 5.55
C VAL A 349 -21.11 -9.16 4.43
N VAL A 350 -21.87 -8.09 4.15
CA VAL A 350 -22.89 -8.07 3.09
C VAL A 350 -22.24 -8.09 1.72
N TRP A 351 -21.21 -7.25 1.51
CA TRP A 351 -20.42 -7.30 0.28
C TRP A 351 -19.79 -8.68 0.09
N MET A 352 -19.18 -9.22 1.14
CA MET A 352 -18.56 -10.54 1.07
C MET A 352 -19.57 -11.64 0.72
N ALA A 353 -20.76 -11.62 1.31
CA ALA A 353 -21.83 -12.56 0.98
C ALA A 353 -22.24 -12.48 -0.50
N GLY A 354 -22.28 -11.27 -1.08
CA GLY A 354 -22.59 -11.05 -2.50
C GLY A 354 -21.54 -11.63 -3.45
N TYR A 355 -20.26 -11.63 -3.05
CA TYR A 355 -19.15 -12.17 -3.84
C TYR A 355 -18.78 -13.62 -3.49
N TRP A 356 -19.38 -14.23 -2.46
CA TRP A 356 -18.97 -15.54 -1.93
C TRP A 356 -18.94 -16.65 -2.99
N THR A 357 -19.91 -16.68 -3.91
CA THR A 357 -19.92 -17.66 -5.02
C THR A 357 -18.70 -17.49 -5.93
N LYS A 358 -18.35 -16.25 -6.29
CA LYS A 358 -17.15 -15.97 -7.10
C LYS A 358 -15.87 -16.30 -6.33
N TYR A 359 -15.82 -15.95 -5.03
CA TYR A 359 -14.72 -16.29 -4.13
C TYR A 359 -14.48 -17.80 -4.08
N LYS A 360 -15.53 -18.61 -3.86
CA LYS A 360 -15.39 -20.08 -3.81
C LYS A 360 -14.92 -20.68 -5.13
N ARG A 361 -15.32 -20.10 -6.27
CA ARG A 361 -14.83 -20.52 -7.59
C ARG A 361 -13.32 -20.27 -7.73
N ALA A 362 -12.85 -19.09 -7.32
CA ALA A 362 -11.43 -18.78 -7.28
C ALA A 362 -10.67 -19.71 -6.31
N LEU A 363 -11.14 -19.86 -5.07
CA LEU A 363 -10.54 -20.78 -4.10
C LEU A 363 -10.41 -22.20 -4.68
N ASN A 364 -11.43 -22.70 -5.38
CA ASN A 364 -11.40 -24.02 -6.00
C ASN A 364 -10.34 -24.18 -7.10
N ILE A 365 -9.94 -23.11 -7.80
CA ILE A 365 -8.78 -23.15 -8.72
C ILE A 365 -7.53 -23.53 -7.93
N SER A 366 -7.32 -22.87 -6.79
CA SER A 366 -6.18 -23.15 -5.91
C SER A 366 -6.25 -24.53 -5.26
N LEU A 367 -7.42 -24.97 -4.79
CA LEU A 367 -7.57 -26.31 -4.19
C LEU A 367 -7.24 -27.44 -5.18
N ARG A 368 -7.50 -27.26 -6.49
CA ARG A 368 -7.15 -28.24 -7.52
C ARG A 368 -5.64 -28.37 -7.76
N ARG A 369 -4.85 -27.38 -7.34
CA ARG A 369 -3.39 -27.42 -7.41
C ARG A 369 -2.76 -28.18 -6.25
N PHE A 370 -3.53 -28.49 -5.21
CA PHE A 370 -3.05 -29.32 -4.11
C PHE A 370 -2.82 -30.77 -4.58
N ASN A 371 -1.58 -31.24 -4.51
CA ASN A 371 -1.24 -32.61 -4.84
C ASN A 371 -1.29 -33.48 -3.57
N ARG A 372 -2.35 -34.28 -3.44
CA ARG A 372 -2.55 -35.21 -2.31
C ARG A 372 -1.43 -36.24 -2.08
N TRP A 373 -0.65 -36.59 -3.10
CA TRP A 373 0.46 -37.53 -2.95
C TRP A 373 1.70 -36.85 -2.40
N ARG A 374 1.92 -35.59 -2.77
CA ARG A 374 3.05 -34.80 -2.28
C ARG A 374 2.73 -34.06 -0.98
N GLY A 375 1.44 -33.85 -0.72
CA GLY A 375 0.95 -33.06 0.41
C GLY A 375 1.21 -31.56 0.27
N LEU A 376 1.46 -31.07 -0.94
CA LEU A 376 1.87 -29.69 -1.23
C LEU A 376 1.13 -29.12 -2.45
N TYR A 377 1.05 -27.80 -2.49
CA TYR A 377 0.55 -27.01 -3.61
C TYR A 377 1.55 -26.99 -4.77
N TRP A 378 1.06 -27.30 -5.97
CA TRP A 378 1.81 -27.18 -7.21
C TRP A 378 1.53 -25.85 -7.90
N CYS A 379 2.46 -24.90 -7.81
CA CYS A 379 2.41 -23.63 -8.52
C CYS A 379 2.58 -23.87 -10.02
N TRP A 380 1.57 -23.56 -10.81
CA TRP A 380 1.60 -23.86 -12.24
C TRP A 380 2.23 -22.73 -13.06
N SER A 381 1.90 -21.49 -12.74
CA SER A 381 2.44 -20.30 -13.39
C SER A 381 3.86 -20.01 -12.92
N THR A 382 4.61 -19.36 -13.81
CA THR A 382 5.95 -18.82 -13.54
C THR A 382 5.92 -17.31 -13.29
N ALA A 383 4.73 -16.67 -13.40
CA ALA A 383 4.55 -15.26 -13.15
C ALA A 383 4.44 -14.96 -11.65
N ASP A 384 5.11 -13.90 -11.21
CA ASP A 384 5.22 -13.46 -9.81
C ASP A 384 5.61 -11.98 -9.74
N TRP A 385 6.22 -11.48 -8.67
CA TRP A 385 6.72 -10.10 -8.55
C TRP A 385 7.93 -9.74 -9.47
N LEU A 386 8.04 -10.37 -10.64
CA LEU A 386 9.12 -10.28 -11.64
C LEU A 386 10.41 -11.04 -11.28
N ARG A 387 10.41 -11.82 -10.20
CA ARG A 387 11.51 -12.73 -9.90
C ARG A 387 11.56 -13.93 -10.86
N PRO A 388 12.74 -14.50 -11.15
CA PRO A 388 12.86 -15.76 -11.88
C PRO A 388 12.57 -16.96 -10.95
N GLY A 389 12.30 -18.12 -11.55
CA GLY A 389 12.31 -19.41 -10.84
C GLY A 389 11.03 -19.78 -10.07
N GLN A 390 9.94 -19.02 -10.23
CA GLN A 390 8.62 -19.39 -9.72
C GLN A 390 8.05 -20.63 -10.46
N GLY A 391 7.11 -21.33 -9.83
CA GLY A 391 6.45 -22.54 -10.35
C GLY A 391 6.80 -23.79 -9.53
N GLY A 392 6.24 -24.94 -9.88
CA GLY A 392 6.48 -26.22 -9.19
C GLY A 392 6.08 -26.21 -7.71
N TYR A 393 6.76 -27.02 -6.89
CA TYR A 393 6.58 -26.98 -5.44
C TYR A 393 7.47 -25.91 -4.82
N ASN A 394 7.03 -24.66 -4.94
CA ASN A 394 7.71 -23.49 -4.44
C ASN A 394 7.37 -23.19 -2.96
N SER A 395 8.36 -22.76 -2.18
CA SER A 395 8.21 -22.47 -0.75
C SER A 395 7.26 -21.30 -0.46
N GLU A 396 7.34 -20.22 -1.22
CA GLU A 396 6.47 -19.05 -1.05
C GLU A 396 5.03 -19.41 -1.41
N ALA A 397 4.80 -19.98 -2.60
CA ALA A 397 3.46 -20.33 -3.07
C ALA A 397 2.72 -21.28 -2.10
N ASN A 398 3.44 -22.25 -1.51
CA ASN A 398 2.85 -23.16 -0.52
C ASN A 398 2.45 -22.43 0.78
N ALA A 399 3.28 -21.51 1.26
CA ALA A 399 2.99 -20.73 2.46
C ALA A 399 1.81 -19.76 2.24
N ILE A 400 1.75 -19.07 1.09
CA ILE A 400 0.60 -18.22 0.72
C ILE A 400 -0.67 -19.06 0.60
N PHE A 401 -0.59 -20.25 -0.01
CA PHE A 401 -1.74 -21.15 -0.16
C PHE A 401 -2.26 -21.63 1.20
N TYR A 402 -1.37 -22.05 2.11
CA TYR A 402 -1.73 -22.42 3.48
C TYR A 402 -2.48 -21.28 4.18
N LEU A 403 -1.93 -20.07 4.15
CA LEU A 403 -2.58 -18.91 4.77
C LEU A 403 -3.94 -18.60 4.11
N THR A 404 -4.03 -18.70 2.78
CA THR A 404 -5.28 -18.48 2.04
C THR A 404 -6.36 -19.48 2.45
N VAL A 405 -6.04 -20.77 2.57
CA VAL A 405 -6.99 -21.79 3.03
C VAL A 405 -7.46 -21.47 4.45
N LYS A 406 -6.53 -21.13 5.34
CA LYS A 406 -6.82 -20.77 6.73
C LYS A 406 -7.74 -19.55 6.86
N LYS A 407 -7.42 -18.46 6.15
CA LYS A 407 -8.26 -17.25 6.14
C LYS A 407 -9.58 -17.47 5.40
N SER A 408 -9.65 -18.37 4.42
CA SER A 408 -10.92 -18.77 3.79
C SER A 408 -11.87 -19.44 4.79
N ILE A 409 -11.36 -20.33 5.65
CA ILE A 409 -12.15 -20.93 6.73
C ILE A 409 -12.71 -19.83 7.66
N HIS A 410 -11.88 -18.86 8.05
CA HIS A 410 -12.31 -17.75 8.90
C HIS A 410 -13.39 -16.88 8.23
N LEU A 411 -13.26 -16.59 6.94
CA LEU A 411 -14.31 -15.89 6.16
C LEU A 411 -15.62 -16.68 6.16
N GLY A 412 -15.55 -18.00 5.98
CA GLY A 412 -16.71 -18.88 6.07
C GLY A 412 -17.38 -18.83 7.45
N GLN A 413 -16.59 -18.79 8.53
CA GLN A 413 -17.09 -18.63 9.90
C GLN A 413 -17.75 -17.27 10.11
N ILE A 414 -17.19 -16.18 9.57
CA ILE A 414 -17.77 -14.83 9.63
C ILE A 414 -19.14 -14.81 8.94
N LEU A 415 -19.24 -15.36 7.72
CA LEU A 415 -20.50 -15.47 6.96
C LEU A 415 -21.55 -16.33 7.67
N GLY A 416 -21.11 -17.34 8.44
CA GLY A 416 -21.99 -18.18 9.24
C GLY A 416 -22.33 -19.53 8.59
N PRO A 417 -23.32 -20.25 9.15
CA PRO A 417 -23.65 -21.61 8.73
C PRO A 417 -23.97 -21.73 7.23
N GLY A 418 -23.46 -22.78 6.59
CA GLY A 418 -23.71 -23.08 5.17
C GLY A 418 -22.77 -22.37 4.18
N SER A 419 -21.79 -21.60 4.66
CA SER A 419 -20.74 -21.01 3.81
C SER A 419 -19.89 -22.08 3.11
N PHE A 420 -19.53 -23.13 3.84
CA PHE A 420 -18.95 -24.38 3.34
C PHE A 420 -19.81 -25.59 3.75
N THR A 421 -19.82 -26.59 2.88
CA THR A 421 -20.33 -27.94 3.18
C THR A 421 -19.39 -28.68 4.13
N LEU A 422 -19.86 -29.75 4.76
CA LEU A 422 -19.03 -30.58 5.64
C LEU A 422 -17.81 -31.18 4.90
N ASP A 423 -17.99 -31.59 3.64
CA ASP A 423 -16.90 -32.17 2.85
C ASP A 423 -15.90 -31.12 2.38
N GLU A 424 -16.34 -29.91 2.02
CA GLU A 424 -15.44 -28.78 1.78
C GLU A 424 -14.62 -28.48 3.04
N MET A 425 -15.26 -28.42 4.22
CA MET A 425 -14.55 -28.16 5.48
C MET A 425 -13.52 -29.24 5.83
N ARG A 426 -13.85 -30.52 5.61
CA ARG A 426 -12.91 -31.64 5.79
C ARG A 426 -11.71 -31.48 4.85
N LEU A 427 -11.96 -31.26 3.56
CA LEU A 427 -10.90 -31.07 2.58
C LEU A 427 -9.96 -29.91 2.96
N LEU A 428 -10.51 -28.76 3.37
CA LEU A 428 -9.69 -27.61 3.78
C LEU A 428 -8.82 -27.95 5.01
N THR A 429 -9.38 -28.67 5.99
CA THR A 429 -8.65 -29.09 7.20
C THR A 429 -7.56 -30.12 6.88
N ASP A 430 -7.85 -31.08 6.01
CA ASP A 430 -6.90 -32.09 5.54
C ASP A 430 -5.73 -31.44 4.77
N ILE A 431 -6.03 -30.43 3.94
CA ILE A 431 -5.01 -29.65 3.23
C ILE A 431 -4.09 -28.92 4.20
N LEU A 432 -4.63 -28.22 5.20
CA LEU A 432 -3.81 -27.52 6.20
C LEU A 432 -2.86 -28.48 6.91
N SER A 433 -3.41 -29.57 7.44
CA SER A 433 -2.64 -30.60 8.16
C SER A 433 -1.57 -31.24 7.27
N SER A 434 -1.89 -31.48 6.00
CA SER A 434 -0.94 -32.06 5.05
C SER A 434 0.20 -31.10 4.72
N ILE A 435 -0.08 -29.81 4.54
CA ILE A 435 0.98 -28.84 4.23
C ILE A 435 1.89 -28.66 5.45
N GLU A 436 1.35 -28.53 6.65
CA GLU A 436 2.13 -28.45 7.91
C GLU A 436 3.14 -29.60 8.02
N LEU A 437 2.74 -30.81 7.65
CA LEU A 437 3.61 -31.99 7.67
C LEU A 437 4.64 -32.01 6.53
N ASN A 438 4.23 -31.68 5.30
CA ASN A 438 5.07 -31.89 4.11
C ASN A 438 5.92 -30.67 3.73
N TYR A 439 5.64 -29.48 4.27
CA TYR A 439 6.42 -28.26 4.00
C TYR A 439 7.88 -28.41 4.44
N GLN A 440 8.14 -29.26 5.43
CA GLN A 440 9.50 -29.56 5.91
C GLN A 440 10.38 -30.24 4.86
N ASP A 441 9.83 -30.79 3.78
CA ASP A 441 10.63 -31.31 2.66
C ASP A 441 11.43 -30.22 1.92
N LEU A 442 11.02 -28.96 2.06
CA LEU A 442 11.76 -27.80 1.54
C LEU A 442 12.90 -27.38 2.47
N TRP A 443 12.99 -27.89 3.69
CA TRP A 443 13.97 -27.47 4.67
C TRP A 443 15.38 -27.96 4.32
N ASP A 444 16.35 -27.04 4.30
CA ASP A 444 17.76 -27.38 4.20
C ASP A 444 18.43 -27.24 5.57
N GLU A 445 18.67 -28.37 6.23
CA GLU A 445 19.33 -28.45 7.55
C GLU A 445 20.71 -27.79 7.58
N LYS A 446 21.44 -27.77 6.45
CA LYS A 446 22.78 -27.17 6.40
C LYS A 446 22.71 -25.66 6.38
N LYS A 447 21.70 -25.11 5.71
CA LYS A 447 21.50 -23.66 5.56
C LYS A 447 20.59 -23.09 6.63
N ASN A 448 19.85 -23.95 7.33
CA ASN A 448 18.83 -23.58 8.30
C ASN A 448 17.82 -22.58 7.73
N LEU A 449 17.38 -22.86 6.50
CA LEU A 449 16.43 -22.10 5.70
C LEU A 449 15.70 -23.05 4.74
N PHE A 450 14.51 -22.67 4.30
CA PHE A 450 13.79 -23.36 3.23
C PHE A 450 14.41 -23.03 1.86
N MET A 451 14.48 -24.04 1.01
CA MET A 451 14.83 -23.93 -0.41
C MET A 451 13.69 -23.27 -1.20
N ASP A 452 14.01 -22.62 -2.31
CA ASP A 452 13.04 -21.94 -3.18
C ASP A 452 12.09 -22.94 -3.83
N ASN A 453 12.63 -24.08 -4.25
CA ASN A 453 11.87 -25.09 -4.96
C ASN A 453 12.38 -26.50 -4.66
N MET A 454 11.46 -27.45 -4.55
CA MET A 454 11.83 -28.85 -4.39
C MET A 454 12.46 -29.48 -5.64
N ASP A 455 12.25 -28.96 -6.85
CA ASP A 455 12.65 -29.67 -8.08
C ASP A 455 13.74 -28.94 -8.88
N THR A 456 13.64 -27.60 -8.99
CA THR A 456 14.43 -26.85 -9.99
C THR A 456 15.43 -25.85 -9.40
N ARG A 457 15.29 -25.44 -8.14
CA ARG A 457 16.11 -24.39 -7.50
C ARG A 457 16.41 -24.68 -6.02
N ARG A 458 16.92 -25.88 -5.75
CA ARG A 458 17.27 -26.34 -4.39
C ARG A 458 18.45 -25.59 -3.75
N ASP A 459 19.26 -24.94 -4.56
CA ASP A 459 20.46 -24.18 -4.14
C ASP A 459 20.15 -22.75 -3.68
N VAL A 460 18.94 -22.26 -3.97
CA VAL A 460 18.46 -20.94 -3.58
C VAL A 460 17.60 -21.08 -2.33
N HIS A 461 17.88 -20.25 -1.32
CA HIS A 461 17.09 -20.18 -0.08
C HIS A 461 16.49 -18.79 0.00
N PRO A 462 15.29 -18.57 -0.54
CA PRO A 462 14.84 -17.26 -0.94
C PRO A 462 14.38 -16.44 0.27
N GLN A 463 14.41 -15.12 0.15
CA GLN A 463 13.91 -14.21 1.18
C GLN A 463 12.38 -14.34 1.28
N ASP A 464 11.68 -14.40 0.14
CA ASP A 464 10.22 -14.53 0.07
C ASP A 464 9.69 -15.76 0.79
N GLY A 465 10.10 -16.96 0.39
CA GLY A 465 9.59 -18.23 0.92
C GLY A 465 9.89 -18.40 2.40
N ASN A 466 11.05 -17.95 2.86
CA ASN A 466 11.41 -18.01 4.28
C ASN A 466 10.64 -16.99 5.12
N SER A 467 10.38 -15.79 4.60
CA SER A 467 9.55 -14.79 5.28
C SER A 467 8.08 -15.24 5.33
N TRP A 468 7.57 -15.78 4.23
CA TRP A 468 6.23 -16.32 4.12
C TRP A 468 6.01 -17.55 5.00
N ALA A 469 7.02 -18.43 5.16
CA ALA A 469 6.93 -19.56 6.07
C ALA A 469 6.63 -19.13 7.52
N ILE A 470 7.20 -18.00 7.96
CA ILE A 470 6.93 -17.41 9.27
C ILE A 470 5.60 -16.65 9.30
N PHE A 471 5.32 -15.88 8.24
CA PHE A 471 4.09 -15.06 8.16
C PHE A 471 2.82 -15.91 8.10
N ALA A 472 2.91 -17.09 7.48
CA ALA A 472 1.86 -18.10 7.44
C ALA A 472 1.69 -18.77 8.81
N ASP A 473 1.12 -18.04 9.76
CA ASP A 473 1.01 -18.43 11.16
C ASP A 473 0.46 -19.85 11.36
N GLY A 474 1.19 -20.68 12.11
CA GLY A 474 0.92 -22.11 12.33
C GLY A 474 1.61 -23.07 11.36
N LEU A 475 2.23 -22.59 10.27
CA LEU A 475 2.91 -23.46 9.30
C LEU A 475 4.22 -24.05 9.84
N ILE A 476 4.94 -23.29 10.66
CA ILE A 476 6.22 -23.71 11.26
C ILE A 476 6.27 -23.37 12.74
N GLU A 477 7.15 -24.06 13.47
CA GLU A 477 7.37 -23.84 14.89
C GLU A 477 8.13 -22.54 15.19
N LEU A 478 7.83 -21.90 16.32
CA LEU A 478 8.43 -20.62 16.72
C LEU A 478 9.96 -20.67 16.80
N GLU A 479 10.54 -21.79 17.26
CA GLU A 479 12.00 -21.92 17.32
C GLU A 479 12.65 -22.01 15.94
N GLN A 480 12.00 -22.66 14.97
CA GLN A 480 12.43 -22.66 13.57
C GLN A 480 12.30 -21.25 12.97
N ALA A 481 11.20 -20.54 13.26
CA ALA A 481 11.01 -19.15 12.85
C ALA A 481 12.12 -18.22 13.38
N LYS A 482 12.53 -18.36 14.64
CA LYS A 482 13.68 -17.62 15.21
C LYS A 482 14.99 -17.92 14.49
N VAL A 483 15.22 -19.18 14.11
CA VAL A 483 16.42 -19.58 13.36
C VAL A 483 16.42 -18.92 11.97
N ILE A 484 15.30 -18.99 11.24
CA ILE A 484 15.13 -18.37 9.93
C ILE A 484 15.34 -16.86 10.04
N SER A 485 14.65 -16.19 10.96
CA SER A 485 14.77 -14.75 11.25
C SER A 485 16.22 -14.33 11.46
N ARG A 486 16.98 -15.04 12.31
CA ARG A 486 18.40 -14.76 12.53
C ARG A 486 19.26 -14.98 11.28
N ASN A 487 18.93 -15.96 10.45
CA ASN A 487 19.68 -16.26 9.23
C ASN A 487 19.38 -15.28 8.09
N LEU A 488 18.14 -14.82 7.96
CA LEU A 488 17.80 -13.70 7.06
C LEU A 488 18.55 -12.44 7.47
N ARG A 489 18.53 -12.10 8.76
CA ARG A 489 19.27 -10.96 9.31
C ARG A 489 20.77 -10.98 8.99
N LYS A 490 21.41 -12.15 9.07
CA LYS A 490 22.85 -12.30 8.75
C LYS A 490 23.19 -11.95 7.29
N ARG A 491 22.21 -11.94 6.38
CA ARG A 491 22.43 -11.66 4.95
C ARG A 491 22.41 -10.18 4.61
N TRP A 492 21.92 -9.33 5.51
CA TRP A 492 21.75 -7.92 5.22
C TRP A 492 23.06 -7.28 4.78
N GLY A 493 22.98 -6.55 3.66
CA GLY A 493 24.07 -5.74 3.16
C GLY A 493 24.01 -4.32 3.73
N LYS A 494 24.88 -3.46 3.20
CA LYS A 494 24.95 -2.04 3.59
C LYS A 494 23.64 -1.28 3.33
N TYR A 495 22.84 -1.72 2.37
CA TYR A 495 21.67 -0.97 1.88
C TYR A 495 20.34 -1.68 2.13
N GLY A 496 20.32 -2.82 2.83
CA GLY A 496 19.09 -3.57 3.13
C GLY A 496 19.22 -5.09 2.97
N ALA A 497 18.08 -5.75 2.99
CA ALA A 497 17.97 -7.20 2.89
C ALA A 497 17.94 -7.66 1.41
N PRO A 498 18.87 -8.51 0.95
CA PRO A 498 18.89 -8.97 -0.42
C PRO A 498 17.82 -10.05 -0.68
N ALA A 499 17.06 -9.88 -1.77
CA ALA A 499 16.10 -10.87 -2.27
C ALA A 499 16.82 -11.86 -3.20
N VAL A 500 17.52 -12.83 -2.62
CA VAL A 500 18.49 -13.70 -3.33
C VAL A 500 17.88 -14.55 -4.48
N GLU A 501 16.56 -14.77 -4.45
CA GLU A 501 15.77 -15.38 -5.51
C GLU A 501 15.84 -14.61 -6.84
N MET A 502 16.08 -13.29 -6.75
CA MET A 502 16.31 -12.38 -7.86
C MET A 502 17.73 -11.79 -7.77
N PRO A 503 18.65 -12.16 -8.66
CA PRO A 503 20.04 -11.74 -8.56
C PRO A 503 20.22 -10.21 -8.47
N ASN A 504 21.07 -9.77 -7.53
CA ASN A 504 21.49 -8.37 -7.38
C ASN A 504 20.34 -7.39 -7.05
N THR A 505 19.28 -7.89 -6.43
CA THR A 505 18.09 -7.12 -6.03
C THR A 505 17.93 -7.00 -4.52
N ILE A 506 17.49 -5.82 -4.07
CA ILE A 506 16.78 -5.59 -2.80
C ILE A 506 15.34 -5.24 -3.17
N SER A 507 14.39 -6.00 -2.63
CA SER A 507 12.95 -5.82 -2.88
C SER A 507 12.26 -5.37 -1.59
N PRO A 508 11.77 -4.12 -1.53
CA PRO A 508 10.92 -3.64 -0.44
C PRO A 508 9.62 -4.43 -0.27
N PHE A 509 9.10 -5.04 -1.34
CA PHE A 509 7.97 -5.96 -1.25
C PHE A 509 8.30 -7.13 -0.34
N ILE A 510 9.38 -7.84 -0.65
CA ILE A 510 9.78 -9.03 0.12
C ILE A 510 10.32 -8.66 1.49
N SER A 511 11.06 -7.55 1.58
CA SER A 511 11.55 -7.05 2.87
C SER A 511 10.40 -6.63 3.78
N SER A 512 9.24 -6.19 3.25
CA SER A 512 8.05 -5.93 4.06
C SER A 512 7.51 -7.22 4.72
N PHE A 513 7.57 -8.36 4.03
CA PHE A 513 7.27 -9.66 4.65
C PHE A 513 8.34 -10.07 5.67
N GLU A 514 9.62 -9.79 5.41
CA GLU A 514 10.69 -10.05 6.37
C GLU A 514 10.51 -9.24 7.69
N LEU A 515 10.05 -7.99 7.61
CA LEU A 515 9.70 -7.21 8.80
C LEU A 515 8.64 -7.92 9.66
N ILE A 516 7.56 -8.39 9.02
CA ILE A 516 6.47 -9.10 9.70
C ILE A 516 7.00 -10.42 10.27
N ALA A 517 7.81 -11.15 9.50
CA ALA A 517 8.42 -12.41 9.90
C ALA A 517 9.31 -12.24 11.14
N HIS A 518 10.10 -11.17 11.23
CA HIS A 518 10.87 -10.88 12.44
C HIS A 518 9.99 -10.69 13.68
N CYS A 519 8.92 -9.91 13.55
CA CYS A 519 7.96 -9.71 14.65
C CYS A 519 7.32 -11.03 15.08
N TYR A 520 6.87 -11.85 14.13
CA TYR A 520 6.21 -13.13 14.40
C TYR A 520 7.18 -14.18 14.97
N ALA A 521 8.47 -14.09 14.65
CA ALA A 521 9.53 -14.87 15.31
C ALA A 521 9.89 -14.36 16.72
N GLY A 522 9.26 -13.27 17.20
CA GLY A 522 9.59 -12.61 18.47
C GLY A 522 10.82 -11.70 18.41
N GLU A 523 11.43 -11.52 17.24
CA GLU A 523 12.67 -10.79 17.00
C GLU A 523 12.40 -9.34 16.55
N HIS A 524 11.53 -8.62 17.27
CA HIS A 524 11.01 -7.30 16.88
C HIS A 524 12.10 -6.23 16.67
N GLN A 525 13.20 -6.32 17.42
CA GLN A 525 14.37 -5.44 17.21
C GLN A 525 14.94 -5.59 15.80
N SER A 526 14.88 -6.79 15.21
CA SER A 526 15.31 -7.01 13.83
C SER A 526 14.42 -6.31 12.82
N ALA A 527 13.10 -6.29 13.04
CA ALA A 527 12.23 -5.49 12.18
C ALA A 527 12.63 -4.00 12.23
N VAL A 528 12.81 -3.43 13.42
CA VAL A 528 13.15 -2.01 13.59
C VAL A 528 14.55 -1.67 13.03
N ASP A 529 15.53 -2.54 13.24
CA ASP A 529 16.87 -2.35 12.68
C ASP A 529 16.86 -2.39 11.15
N LEU A 530 16.07 -3.30 10.55
CA LEU A 530 15.91 -3.36 9.09
C LEU A 530 15.19 -2.12 8.57
N MET A 531 14.16 -1.61 9.27
CA MET A 531 13.52 -0.33 8.92
C MET A 531 14.54 0.82 8.87
N ARG A 532 15.36 0.96 9.92
CA ARG A 532 16.39 2.01 9.97
C ARG A 532 17.43 1.85 8.86
N LEU A 533 17.86 0.62 8.59
CA LEU A 533 18.86 0.31 7.56
C LEU A 533 18.32 0.57 6.14
N MET A 534 17.20 -0.06 5.80
CA MET A 534 16.68 -0.14 4.44
C MET A 534 15.72 1.02 4.12
N TRP A 535 14.70 1.25 4.95
CA TRP A 535 13.77 2.35 4.71
C TRP A 535 14.40 3.71 5.00
N GLY A 536 15.33 3.79 5.96
CA GLY A 536 16.17 4.98 6.14
C GLY A 536 17.01 5.29 4.89
N TYR A 537 17.60 4.27 4.27
CA TYR A 537 18.29 4.43 2.98
C TYR A 537 17.33 4.90 1.87
N MET A 538 16.15 4.29 1.74
CA MET A 538 15.16 4.68 0.73
C MET A 538 14.63 6.12 0.92
N LEU A 539 14.76 6.72 2.11
CA LEU A 539 14.43 8.14 2.30
C LEU A 539 15.58 9.06 1.92
N ASP A 540 16.78 8.79 2.45
CA ASP A 540 17.86 9.78 2.51
C ASP A 540 18.95 9.58 1.44
N ALA A 541 18.95 8.44 0.73
CA ALA A 541 19.95 8.16 -0.28
C ALA A 541 19.83 9.09 -1.50
N LYS A 542 20.97 9.28 -2.18
CA LYS A 542 21.01 9.96 -3.48
C LYS A 542 20.06 9.22 -4.46
N GLY A 543 19.30 10.00 -5.22
CA GLY A 543 18.33 9.47 -6.18
C GLY A 543 16.95 9.20 -5.57
N MET A 544 16.78 9.28 -4.25
CA MET A 544 15.48 9.07 -3.59
C MET A 544 14.67 10.37 -3.45
N THR A 545 13.38 10.23 -3.13
CA THR A 545 12.43 11.35 -3.07
C THR A 545 12.37 12.04 -1.72
N ASN A 546 12.86 11.40 -0.65
CA ASN A 546 12.69 11.80 0.75
C ASN A 546 11.24 11.82 1.27
N SER A 547 10.29 11.32 0.47
CA SER A 547 8.86 11.42 0.78
C SER A 547 8.08 10.12 0.58
N THR A 548 8.57 9.24 -0.29
CA THR A 548 7.89 8.02 -0.75
C THR A 548 8.89 6.89 -0.94
N PHE A 549 8.40 5.65 -1.07
CA PHE A 549 9.24 4.47 -1.19
C PHE A 549 9.25 3.85 -2.59
N ILE A 550 10.46 3.52 -3.04
CA ILE A 550 10.76 2.93 -4.34
C ILE A 550 10.32 1.47 -4.45
N GLU A 551 10.08 1.01 -5.67
CA GLU A 551 9.59 -0.34 -6.00
C GLU A 551 10.63 -1.43 -5.76
N GLY A 552 11.90 -1.17 -6.08
CA GLY A 552 13.03 -2.07 -5.87
C GLY A 552 14.35 -1.38 -6.19
N TYR A 553 15.49 -1.94 -5.81
CA TYR A 553 16.81 -1.36 -6.15
C TYR A 553 17.91 -2.41 -6.07
N ARG A 554 19.15 -2.05 -6.44
CA ARG A 554 20.27 -2.98 -6.42
C ARG A 554 20.88 -3.16 -5.03
N VAL A 555 21.49 -4.32 -4.80
CA VAL A 555 22.24 -4.63 -3.56
C VAL A 555 23.42 -3.71 -3.30
N ASP A 556 23.89 -2.95 -4.30
CA ASP A 556 24.94 -1.92 -4.15
C ASP A 556 24.38 -0.50 -3.94
N GLY A 557 23.06 -0.37 -3.74
CA GLY A 557 22.37 0.87 -3.45
C GLY A 557 21.94 1.67 -4.69
N ASN A 558 22.31 1.25 -5.90
CA ASN A 558 21.87 1.94 -7.11
C ASN A 558 20.35 1.83 -7.31
N ILE A 559 19.70 2.94 -7.68
CA ILE A 559 18.23 3.04 -7.86
C ILE A 559 17.68 2.18 -9.01
N GLN A 560 18.52 1.54 -9.82
CA GLN A 560 18.05 0.61 -10.85
C GLN A 560 17.32 -0.58 -10.21
N TYR A 561 16.11 -0.90 -10.66
CA TYR A 561 15.48 -2.17 -10.30
C TYR A 561 15.83 -3.22 -11.36
N PRO A 562 16.55 -4.32 -11.02
CA PRO A 562 16.99 -5.30 -12.02
C PRO A 562 15.88 -5.98 -12.83
N ALA A 563 14.61 -5.81 -12.44
CA ALA A 563 13.45 -6.24 -13.23
C ALA A 563 13.32 -5.49 -14.56
N TYR A 564 13.95 -4.32 -14.70
CA TYR A 564 13.79 -3.44 -15.86
C TYR A 564 15.08 -3.25 -16.64
N GLY A 565 14.93 -3.00 -17.94
CA GLY A 565 16.06 -2.62 -18.79
C GLY A 565 16.63 -1.23 -18.49
N TRP A 566 15.83 -0.33 -17.90
CA TRP A 566 16.20 1.08 -17.66
C TRP A 566 15.79 1.56 -16.27
N SER A 567 16.66 2.34 -15.63
CA SER A 567 16.45 2.87 -14.28
C SER A 567 15.30 3.87 -14.18
N GLY A 568 15.07 4.66 -15.23
CA GLY A 568 13.96 5.61 -15.27
C GLY A 568 12.58 4.95 -15.14
N ARG A 569 12.47 3.65 -15.43
CA ARG A 569 11.22 2.89 -15.32
C ARG A 569 10.80 2.61 -13.88
N ASN A 570 11.76 2.55 -12.97
CA ASN A 570 11.52 2.19 -11.58
C ASN A 570 10.61 3.22 -10.90
N SER A 571 9.55 2.78 -10.22
CA SER A 571 8.65 3.69 -9.50
C SER A 571 9.25 4.09 -8.17
N HIS A 572 9.29 5.38 -7.84
CA HIS A 572 9.72 5.87 -6.52
C HIS A 572 8.57 6.05 -5.52
N ALA A 573 7.36 5.64 -5.89
CA ALA A 573 6.20 5.51 -5.02
C ALA A 573 5.43 4.23 -5.38
N HIS A 574 5.71 3.15 -4.64
CA HIS A 574 5.10 1.84 -4.83
C HIS A 574 4.50 1.29 -3.54
N GLY A 575 3.22 0.91 -3.56
CA GLY A 575 2.43 0.56 -2.38
C GLY A 575 2.97 -0.65 -1.63
N TRP A 576 3.57 -1.61 -2.34
CA TRP A 576 4.19 -2.78 -1.74
C TRP A 576 5.41 -2.49 -0.83
N SER A 577 5.90 -1.25 -0.81
CA SER A 577 7.06 -0.81 -0.02
C SER A 577 6.64 -0.22 1.33
N SER A 578 5.35 -0.24 1.68
CA SER A 578 4.78 0.42 2.85
C SER A 578 4.73 -0.45 4.12
N GLY A 579 5.40 -1.61 4.14
CA GLY A 579 5.40 -2.54 5.29
C GLY A 579 5.61 -1.89 6.67
N PRO A 580 6.55 -0.93 6.84
CA PRO A 580 6.78 -0.29 8.13
C PRO A 580 5.56 0.42 8.72
N THR A 581 4.71 1.04 7.90
CA THR A 581 3.51 1.74 8.38
C THR A 581 2.58 0.80 9.14
N TYR A 582 2.42 -0.43 8.62
CA TYR A 582 1.68 -1.49 9.29
C TYR A 582 2.42 -2.01 10.53
N VAL A 583 3.67 -2.45 10.38
CA VAL A 583 4.43 -3.11 11.45
C VAL A 583 4.65 -2.20 12.66
N LEU A 584 4.94 -0.91 12.46
CA LEU A 584 5.07 0.04 13.56
C LEU A 584 3.76 0.23 14.33
N SER A 585 2.61 0.26 13.63
CA SER A 585 1.28 0.42 14.24
C SER A 585 0.80 -0.83 14.99
N THR A 586 1.11 -2.03 14.47
CA THR A 586 0.53 -3.28 15.00
C THR A 586 1.49 -4.10 15.85
N GLU A 587 2.80 -4.08 15.55
CA GLU A 587 3.79 -4.91 16.23
C GLU A 587 4.65 -4.12 17.23
N ILE A 588 4.93 -2.84 16.97
CA ILE A 588 5.72 -2.00 17.89
C ILE A 588 4.82 -1.22 18.85
N LEU A 589 3.88 -0.43 18.31
CA LEU A 589 2.83 0.22 19.09
C LEU A 589 1.91 -0.83 19.74
N GLY A 590 1.61 -1.90 19.00
CA GLY A 590 1.00 -3.11 19.53
C GLY A 590 -0.51 -3.25 19.30
N ILE A 591 -1.16 -2.43 18.47
CA ILE A 591 -2.62 -2.50 18.28
C ILE A 591 -2.95 -3.56 17.22
N LYS A 592 -3.61 -4.65 17.61
CA LYS A 592 -4.00 -5.76 16.71
C LYS A 592 -5.50 -5.99 16.78
N LEU A 593 -6.18 -5.91 15.64
CA LEU A 593 -7.62 -6.23 15.56
C LEU A 593 -7.79 -7.74 15.37
N THR A 594 -8.54 -8.40 16.26
CA THR A 594 -8.76 -9.86 16.23
C THR A 594 -10.11 -10.26 15.65
N SER A 595 -10.99 -9.30 15.42
CA SER A 595 -12.25 -9.50 14.70
C SER A 595 -12.53 -8.32 13.78
N PRO A 596 -13.48 -8.46 12.84
CA PRO A 596 -13.86 -7.37 11.95
C PRO A 596 -14.12 -6.04 12.66
N MET A 597 -13.61 -4.94 12.08
CA MET A 597 -13.64 -3.56 12.62
C MET A 597 -12.99 -3.37 13.99
N GLY A 598 -12.45 -4.41 14.63
CA GLY A 598 -11.87 -4.28 15.97
C GLY A 598 -12.85 -4.38 17.13
N TYR A 599 -14.00 -5.03 16.98
CA TYR A 599 -14.87 -5.36 18.14
C TYR A 599 -14.13 -6.15 19.23
N THR A 600 -13.20 -7.00 18.79
CA THR A 600 -12.19 -7.61 19.64
C THR A 600 -10.81 -7.27 19.14
N TRP A 601 -9.88 -7.15 20.09
CA TRP A 601 -8.54 -6.66 19.84
C TRP A 601 -7.55 -7.24 20.86
N VAL A 602 -6.27 -7.16 20.51
CA VAL A 602 -5.14 -7.37 21.41
C VAL A 602 -4.27 -6.13 21.37
N ILE A 603 -3.81 -5.69 22.54
CA ILE A 603 -2.79 -4.65 22.65
C ILE A 603 -1.55 -5.26 23.28
N GLU A 604 -0.50 -5.40 22.48
CA GLU A 604 0.77 -6.00 22.86
C GLU A 604 1.93 -5.09 22.42
N PRO A 605 2.29 -4.08 23.23
CA PRO A 605 3.39 -3.20 22.90
C PRO A 605 4.74 -3.91 22.94
N ASN A 606 5.60 -3.64 21.95
CA ASN A 606 6.99 -4.08 21.96
C ASN A 606 7.93 -2.88 22.08
N PHE A 607 8.72 -2.85 23.17
CA PHE A 607 9.54 -1.67 23.46
C PHE A 607 10.76 -1.53 22.56
N VAL A 608 11.25 -2.64 21.97
CA VAL A 608 12.53 -2.67 21.25
C VAL A 608 13.59 -1.84 22.00
N ASP A 609 14.31 -0.96 21.31
CA ASP A 609 15.22 0.02 21.90
C ASP A 609 14.62 1.43 22.03
N LEU A 610 13.29 1.59 21.89
CA LEU A 610 12.60 2.87 22.02
C LEU A 610 12.30 3.22 23.49
N ASP A 611 12.33 4.52 23.80
CA ASP A 611 12.01 5.03 25.13
C ASP A 611 10.51 5.23 25.33
N TRP A 612 9.81 5.64 24.28
CA TRP A 612 8.36 5.85 24.30
C TRP A 612 7.79 5.80 22.88
N VAL A 613 6.52 5.42 22.81
CA VAL A 613 5.70 5.49 21.59
C VAL A 613 4.29 5.95 21.97
N GLU A 614 3.70 6.78 21.12
CA GLU A 614 2.31 7.20 21.12
C GLU A 614 1.75 7.05 19.71
N GLY A 615 0.59 6.42 19.57
CA GLY A 615 0.00 6.20 18.26
C GLY A 615 -1.42 5.68 18.35
N GLY A 616 -2.04 5.57 17.20
CA GLY A 616 -3.39 5.06 17.10
C GLY A 616 -3.97 5.19 15.71
N TYR A 617 -5.09 4.51 15.49
CA TYR A 617 -5.87 4.61 14.25
C TYR A 617 -7.35 4.42 14.56
N ALA A 618 -8.21 4.96 13.69
CA ALA A 618 -9.64 4.80 13.78
C ALA A 618 -10.17 3.76 12.81
N THR A 619 -11.27 3.14 13.20
CA THR A 619 -12.11 2.30 12.36
C THR A 619 -13.51 2.93 12.29
N GLU A 620 -14.43 2.32 11.55
CA GLU A 620 -15.84 2.76 11.55
C GLU A 620 -16.45 2.86 12.95
N ILE A 621 -15.99 2.05 13.91
CA ILE A 621 -16.54 1.98 15.26
C ILE A 621 -15.82 2.88 16.27
N GLY A 622 -14.77 3.60 15.86
CA GLY A 622 -14.08 4.60 16.69
C GLY A 622 -12.55 4.45 16.76
N LYS A 623 -11.96 5.25 17.66
CA LYS A 623 -10.51 5.42 17.82
C LYS A 623 -9.88 4.35 18.71
N PHE A 624 -8.78 3.75 18.25
CA PHE A 624 -7.87 2.94 19.04
C PHE A 624 -6.59 3.74 19.26
N THR A 625 -6.18 3.96 20.51
CA THR A 625 -4.95 4.69 20.83
C THR A 625 -4.18 4.01 21.94
N VAL A 626 -2.86 4.00 21.79
CA VAL A 626 -1.92 3.45 22.76
C VAL A 626 -0.81 4.46 22.95
N LYS A 627 -0.43 4.68 24.21
CA LYS A 627 0.76 5.45 24.57
C LYS A 627 1.51 4.72 25.65
N TRP A 628 2.78 4.46 25.44
CA TRP A 628 3.62 3.81 26.42
C TRP A 628 4.97 4.50 26.57
N LYS A 629 5.55 4.38 27.77
CA LYS A 629 6.91 4.80 28.08
C LYS A 629 7.63 3.69 28.82
N LYS A 630 8.85 3.39 28.39
CA LYS A 630 9.77 2.47 29.06
C LYS A 630 9.96 2.91 30.50
N GLY A 631 9.91 1.97 31.43
CA GLY A 631 9.81 2.27 32.87
C GLY A 631 8.38 2.19 33.44
N GLY A 632 7.40 1.71 32.65
CA GLY A 632 6.17 1.15 33.22
C GLY A 632 4.94 2.04 33.14
N LYS A 633 4.84 2.96 32.18
CA LYS A 633 3.61 3.73 31.94
C LYS A 633 2.95 3.29 30.65
N LEU A 634 1.65 2.98 30.70
CA LEU A 634 0.82 2.65 29.54
C LEU A 634 -0.54 3.33 29.67
N LEU A 635 -1.03 3.88 28.57
CA LEU A 635 -2.38 4.40 28.39
C LEU A 635 -2.98 3.71 27.16
N VAL A 636 -4.16 3.14 27.34
CA VAL A 636 -4.94 2.47 26.30
C VAL A 636 -6.32 3.11 26.23
N ARG A 637 -6.79 3.42 25.01
CA ARG A 637 -8.17 3.82 24.76
C ARG A 637 -8.68 3.07 23.54
N THR A 638 -9.84 2.44 23.68
CA THR A 638 -10.52 1.74 22.60
C THR A 638 -12.02 2.06 22.63
N PRO A 639 -12.74 1.86 21.52
CA PRO A 639 -14.13 2.30 21.43
C PRO A 639 -15.08 1.53 22.36
N LYS A 640 -16.16 2.18 22.80
CA LYS A 640 -17.25 1.52 23.55
C LYS A 640 -17.83 0.34 22.77
N GLY A 641 -18.20 -0.73 23.47
CA GLY A 641 -18.71 -1.96 22.86
C GLY A 641 -17.62 -2.89 22.33
N THR A 642 -16.34 -2.52 22.48
CA THR A 642 -15.21 -3.41 22.18
C THR A 642 -14.64 -4.03 23.44
N SER A 643 -13.94 -5.15 23.31
CA SER A 643 -13.18 -5.73 24.42
C SER A 643 -11.98 -6.53 23.93
N GLY A 644 -10.91 -6.56 24.73
CA GLY A 644 -9.67 -7.16 24.26
C GLY A 644 -8.65 -7.36 25.35
N ASP A 645 -7.62 -8.13 25.01
CA ASP A 645 -6.55 -8.47 25.94
C ASP A 645 -5.38 -7.48 25.79
N VAL A 646 -4.93 -6.91 26.91
CA VAL A 646 -3.69 -6.15 26.97
C VAL A 646 -2.61 -7.02 27.58
N ILE A 647 -1.50 -7.15 26.86
CA ILE A 647 -0.29 -7.86 27.28
C ILE A 647 0.73 -6.80 27.69
N TRP A 648 0.99 -6.70 28.99
CA TRP A 648 1.90 -5.70 29.56
C TRP A 648 2.64 -6.25 30.78
N GLY A 649 3.96 -6.07 30.82
CA GLY A 649 4.80 -6.55 31.92
C GLY A 649 4.71 -8.07 32.15
N GLY A 650 4.54 -8.85 31.08
CA GLY A 650 4.36 -10.31 31.14
C GLY A 650 3.02 -10.77 31.70
N LYS A 651 2.05 -9.87 31.87
CA LYS A 651 0.70 -10.16 32.35
C LYS A 651 -0.33 -9.84 31.27
N THR A 652 -1.34 -10.68 31.17
CA THR A 652 -2.50 -10.44 30.31
C THR A 652 -3.66 -9.93 31.14
N ARG A 653 -4.32 -8.86 30.69
CA ARG A 653 -5.54 -8.33 31.29
C ARG A 653 -6.58 -8.06 30.23
N ARG A 654 -7.76 -8.66 30.39
CA ARG A 654 -8.95 -8.33 29.59
C ARG A 654 -9.49 -6.95 30.00
N LEU A 655 -9.64 -6.06 29.03
CA LEU A 655 -10.22 -4.74 29.20
C LEU A 655 -11.48 -4.56 28.35
N GLN A 656 -12.34 -3.66 28.81
CA GLN A 656 -13.54 -3.21 28.10
C GLN A 656 -13.28 -1.81 27.53
N GLY A 657 -13.69 -1.58 26.29
CA GLY A 657 -13.59 -0.28 25.64
C GLY A 657 -14.63 0.74 26.14
N GLY A 658 -14.56 1.96 25.62
CA GLY A 658 -15.35 3.12 26.08
C GLY A 658 -14.81 3.74 27.37
N LYS A 659 -13.58 3.38 27.75
CA LYS A 659 -12.84 3.92 28.90
C LYS A 659 -11.38 4.06 28.51
N ALA A 660 -10.71 5.04 29.12
CA ALA A 660 -9.27 5.11 29.12
C ALA A 660 -8.71 4.27 30.28
N TRP A 661 -7.76 3.39 29.99
CA TRP A 661 -7.09 2.54 30.96
C TRP A 661 -5.63 2.94 31.10
N VAL A 662 -5.17 3.10 32.33
CA VAL A 662 -3.80 3.46 32.66
C VAL A 662 -3.17 2.34 33.47
N TRP A 663 -1.92 2.03 33.15
CA TRP A 663 -1.01 1.32 34.01
C TRP A 663 0.13 2.25 34.43
N ASP A 664 0.35 2.36 35.73
CA ASP A 664 1.44 3.07 36.37
C ASP A 664 1.98 2.28 37.58
N GLU A 665 2.69 2.93 38.50
CA GLU A 665 3.30 2.30 39.69
C GLU A 665 2.27 1.63 40.62
N ASP A 666 1.03 2.13 40.64
CA ASP A 666 -0.09 1.58 41.42
C ASP A 666 -0.84 0.47 40.66
N GLY A 667 -0.39 0.14 39.45
CA GLY A 667 -0.99 -0.86 38.58
C GLY A 667 -2.12 -0.31 37.71
N TRP A 668 -3.07 -1.18 37.36
CA TRP A 668 -4.12 -0.87 36.40
C TRP A 668 -5.28 -0.10 37.04
N ARG A 669 -5.64 1.05 36.45
CA ARG A 669 -6.81 1.84 36.83
C ARG A 669 -7.50 2.46 35.62
N ALA A 670 -8.78 2.76 35.74
CA ALA A 670 -9.46 3.61 34.76
C ALA A 670 -9.03 5.07 34.97
N ALA A 671 -8.73 5.78 33.89
CA ALA A 671 -8.43 7.21 33.96
C ALA A 671 -9.71 7.99 34.34
N LYS A 672 -9.59 8.96 35.24
CA LYS A 672 -10.70 9.85 35.62
C LYS A 672 -10.93 10.89 34.52
N GLY A 673 -12.20 11.20 34.24
CA GLY A 673 -12.59 12.30 33.33
C GLY A 673 -12.45 12.01 31.83
N PHE A 674 -12.32 10.73 31.44
CA PHE A 674 -12.41 10.35 30.03
C PHE A 674 -13.88 10.04 29.68
N ASP A 675 -14.44 10.84 28.78
CA ASP A 675 -15.75 10.64 28.16
C ASP A 675 -15.58 10.79 26.64
N ASP A 676 -15.77 9.70 25.90
CA ASP A 676 -15.70 9.67 24.43
C ASP A 676 -17.06 9.87 23.76
N SER A 677 -18.12 10.14 24.54
CA SER A 677 -19.50 10.19 24.03
C SER A 677 -19.69 11.21 22.90
N ALA A 678 -18.99 12.34 22.94
CA ALA A 678 -19.01 13.37 21.90
C ALA A 678 -18.29 12.96 20.60
N ASP A 679 -17.28 12.08 20.69
CA ASP A 679 -16.61 11.51 19.51
C ASP A 679 -17.45 10.37 18.93
N GLN A 680 -18.15 9.58 19.77
CA GLN A 680 -18.94 8.42 19.35
C GLN A 680 -20.07 8.75 18.39
N THR A 681 -20.67 9.94 18.46
CA THR A 681 -21.77 10.34 17.57
C THR A 681 -21.34 10.45 16.10
N LYS A 682 -20.04 10.67 15.85
CA LYS A 682 -19.48 10.75 14.51
C LYS A 682 -19.26 9.36 13.90
N PHE A 683 -19.02 8.34 14.72
CA PHE A 683 -18.72 6.98 14.29
C PHE A 683 -19.95 6.09 14.23
N ARG A 684 -19.84 4.98 13.49
CA ARG A 684 -20.90 3.99 13.38
C ARG A 684 -21.19 3.40 14.77
N GLN A 685 -22.45 3.48 15.17
CA GLN A 685 -22.89 2.88 16.42
C GLN A 685 -22.80 1.35 16.32
N PRO A 686 -22.25 0.66 17.34
CA PRO A 686 -22.19 -0.80 17.37
C PRO A 686 -23.57 -1.44 17.09
N ASP A 687 -23.63 -2.43 16.19
CA ASP A 687 -24.86 -3.21 15.96
C ASP A 687 -24.98 -4.30 17.04
N PRO A 688 -26.01 -4.27 17.90
CA PRO A 688 -26.20 -5.25 18.97
C PRO A 688 -26.32 -6.71 18.45
N LYS A 689 -26.70 -6.91 17.19
CA LYS A 689 -26.73 -8.25 16.56
C LYS A 689 -25.34 -8.76 16.21
N GLN A 690 -24.43 -7.88 15.75
CA GLN A 690 -23.02 -8.24 15.55
C GLN A 690 -22.32 -8.46 16.89
N GLU A 691 -22.66 -7.67 17.91
CA GLU A 691 -22.19 -7.86 19.28
C GLU A 691 -22.62 -9.23 19.84
N LYS A 692 -23.89 -9.61 19.63
CA LYS A 692 -24.41 -10.93 20.01
C LYS A 692 -23.73 -12.07 19.25
N LEU A 693 -23.48 -11.91 17.94
CA LEU A 693 -22.79 -12.91 17.12
C LEU A 693 -21.31 -13.09 17.54
N ALA A 694 -20.61 -12.01 17.87
CA ALA A 694 -19.23 -12.03 18.37
C ALA A 694 -19.15 -12.67 19.78
N LEU A 695 -20.08 -12.32 20.67
CA LEU A 695 -20.16 -12.87 22.03
C LEU A 695 -20.61 -14.34 22.05
N GLU A 696 -21.53 -14.75 21.18
CA GLU A 696 -21.98 -16.16 21.06
C GLU A 696 -20.90 -17.05 20.45
N LYS A 697 -20.11 -16.54 19.49
CA LYS A 697 -18.95 -17.26 18.91
C LYS A 697 -17.79 -17.42 19.91
N LEU A 698 -17.53 -16.44 20.77
CA LEU A 698 -16.55 -16.55 21.86
C LEU A 698 -16.97 -17.55 22.95
N LYS A 699 -18.27 -17.71 23.18
CA LYS A 699 -18.79 -18.68 24.16
C LYS A 699 -18.83 -20.11 23.63
N SER A 700 -18.88 -20.29 22.31
CA SER A 700 -18.96 -21.63 21.67
C SER A 700 -17.59 -22.23 21.31
N GLY A 701 -16.49 -21.47 21.39
CA GLY A 701 -15.13 -21.94 21.16
C GLY A 701 -14.28 -22.09 22.43
N ILE A 702 -14.43 -23.23 23.14
CA ILE A 702 -13.43 -23.91 24.00
C ILE A 702 -13.02 -23.17 25.31
N SER A 703 -13.31 -23.62 26.54
CA SER A 703 -13.04 -24.91 27.23
C SER A 703 -11.57 -25.35 27.27
N SER A 704 -10.80 -24.81 28.23
CA SER A 704 -9.59 -25.40 28.82
C SER A 704 -8.46 -25.84 27.87
N SER A 705 -7.56 -24.91 27.56
CA SER A 705 -6.12 -25.20 27.66
C SER A 705 -5.42 -23.93 28.18
N ARG A 706 -4.75 -24.06 29.34
CA ARG A 706 -3.80 -23.04 29.81
C ARG A 706 -2.49 -23.29 29.08
N SER A 707 -2.17 -22.47 28.09
CA SER A 707 -0.80 -22.28 27.61
C SER A 707 -0.58 -20.79 27.34
N LYS A 708 0.64 -20.33 27.56
CA LYS A 708 1.02 -18.93 27.72
C LYS A 708 0.98 -18.20 26.37
N GLY A 709 0.40 -17.00 26.37
CA GLY A 709 0.58 -15.91 25.39
C GLY A 709 0.84 -16.31 23.94
N GLN A 710 -0.22 -16.46 23.15
CA GLN A 710 -0.17 -16.54 21.69
C GLN A 710 -1.17 -15.56 21.08
N SER A 711 -0.73 -14.85 20.03
CA SER A 711 -1.52 -13.96 19.18
C SER A 711 -2.52 -14.77 18.35
N ILE A 712 -3.80 -14.37 18.32
CA ILE A 712 -4.90 -15.07 17.63
C ILE A 712 -4.95 -14.68 16.13
N LEU A 713 -3.82 -14.28 15.52
CA LEU A 713 -3.67 -14.27 14.07
C LEU A 713 -3.25 -15.64 13.49
N ALA A 714 -3.02 -16.62 14.39
CA ALA A 714 -2.94 -18.05 14.12
C ALA A 714 -4.36 -18.62 14.00
#